data_AF-A0A8H4YTZ8-F1
#
_entry.id   AF-A0A8H4YTZ8-F1
#
_cell.length_a   1.000
_cell.length_b   1.000
_cell.length_c   1.000
_cell.angle_alpha   90.00
_cell.angle_beta   90.00
_cell.angle_gamma   90.00
#
_symmetry.space_group_name_H-M   'P 1'
#
loop_
_entity.id
_entity.type
_entity.pdbx_description
1 polymer ?
#
loop_
_entity_poly.entity_id
_entity_poly.type
_entity_poly.pdbx_seq_one_letter_code
_entity_poly.pdbx_strand_id
1 'polypeptide(L)'
;MNPNTNEITVTLRQIAKMIDHSLLHPTMTDADILQGLAIAKKYGVATACVKPYAISMAKQELQGTDVLVCPVIGFPHGNSSTAVKVFEADVATAVGGNEIDMVINIGKALGGDWNYVTDEIRQVNNVVVKRGAILKVIFENDYLNEEQIVRLCKICSDIGVAFVKTSTGYGFVKQANGMYSYKGATIPHLKIMVEESGKGVQVKAAGGVRTLDDLLHVMSLGVTRIGATATVAIMEEAVKRGITDQPTAVTFKPMADSSAFQQHDAVSPEGAEFSALRSETWTQSKTNDANNIIRSHVTERPKDIRLQQGNIKSKPSAAETELISLLPELGPATLLVDNYFDRIHWFILVFHQDDFRKKFQDLYHYIHASSGPNAPSRGIGFIAVLLAVFATSLHHIGAKESKLKFHNIDPQELKDRILAVLKLRFLDIVSRGSLEAVQFCVLLASYYLYHGEPGMAWPLSGSGLRIAQALNLHRKMTAGDPSDQALNQQIQDRKRAWWAVYEIDTFCSMLYGFPLGFSDSDCNVKALDPYDEYSGSTKESRQTRGPSLLFYKCSMSRLSAIVKSALVGLYGTRHDDGKRTNNPKGLFDKVAALNGRLQEWHRSLAPKLRFDGHDPLSEVQVAHDRERTGREFEDYLFRLQALSLKLAYENAKILIHRPLLSFKMASSTSTDTTTSKTDPFRLAMQECREAALQISKVASTPYLLEASETYAIAVVSLHLLTAGVTLCISITLDPLASNSVEATSGIRQLMQVQTLLKDKSIVAAQSLDITARLMGLVASKQGNNWEETELLTSAYPELPQRDRTESHSMDLEGECSGQAPMPPRADLDSPPTMNNGSMTDTLSMSFADQDMDVCADTSLNDTLLEYEQAANRLFTGDITYDPSDSILDNPFLEQNQGWIWSWNFLE
;
A
#
# COMPACT_ATOMS: atom_id res chain seq x y z
N MET A 1 -11.34 -55.42 12.71
CA MET A 1 -10.61 -55.55 11.43
C MET A 1 -9.16 -55.87 11.76
N ASN A 2 -8.54 -56.74 10.97
CA ASN A 2 -7.15 -57.17 11.18
C ASN A 2 -6.22 -55.98 10.88
N PRO A 3 -5.44 -55.43 11.83
CA PRO A 3 -4.74 -54.16 11.64
C PRO A 3 -3.53 -54.19 10.69
N ASN A 4 -3.24 -55.35 10.08
CA ASN A 4 -2.07 -55.55 9.20
C ASN A 4 -2.43 -55.82 7.72
N THR A 5 -3.70 -55.63 7.32
CA THR A 5 -4.10 -55.71 5.91
C THR A 5 -4.61 -54.34 5.49
N ASN A 6 -3.92 -53.68 4.55
CA ASN A 6 -4.35 -52.41 3.94
C ASN A 6 -5.54 -52.64 3.00
N GLU A 7 -6.57 -53.35 3.47
CA GLU A 7 -7.73 -53.80 2.72
C GLU A 7 -9.00 -53.36 3.46
N ILE A 8 -9.94 -52.79 2.72
CA ILE A 8 -11.22 -52.33 3.25
C ILE A 8 -12.34 -52.66 2.25
N THR A 9 -13.50 -53.07 2.75
CA THR A 9 -14.68 -53.32 1.92
C THR A 9 -15.57 -52.08 1.89
N VAL A 10 -15.76 -51.50 0.70
CA VAL A 10 -16.50 -50.25 0.50
C VAL A 10 -17.38 -50.32 -0.75
N THR A 11 -18.37 -49.42 -0.80
CA THR A 11 -19.20 -49.14 -1.97
C THR A 11 -18.94 -47.73 -2.46
N LEU A 12 -19.25 -47.46 -3.73
CA LEU A 12 -19.12 -46.13 -4.31
C LEU A 12 -19.97 -45.09 -3.57
N ARG A 13 -21.19 -45.48 -3.17
CA ARG A 13 -22.06 -44.65 -2.31
C ARG A 13 -21.45 -44.35 -0.95
N GLN A 14 -20.77 -45.30 -0.30
CA GLN A 14 -20.10 -45.05 0.98
C GLN A 14 -18.98 -44.03 0.83
N ILE A 15 -18.18 -44.12 -0.25
CA ILE A 15 -17.13 -43.14 -0.55
C ILE A 15 -17.75 -41.75 -0.76
N ALA A 16 -18.78 -41.63 -1.60
CA ALA A 16 -19.48 -40.37 -1.82
C ALA A 16 -20.02 -39.76 -0.52
N LYS A 17 -20.69 -40.58 0.31
CA LYS A 17 -21.24 -40.16 1.59
C LYS A 17 -20.21 -40.00 2.69
N MET A 18 -18.92 -40.19 2.43
CA MET A 18 -17.86 -39.70 3.31
C MET A 18 -17.40 -38.28 2.96
N ILE A 19 -17.79 -37.72 1.83
CA ILE A 19 -17.23 -36.46 1.34
C ILE A 19 -18.13 -35.28 1.74
N ASP A 20 -17.53 -34.30 2.39
CA ASP A 20 -18.02 -32.93 2.48
C ASP A 20 -17.27 -32.09 1.42
N HIS A 21 -17.95 -31.74 0.33
CA HIS A 21 -17.35 -31.02 -0.79
C HIS A 21 -17.12 -29.54 -0.42
N SER A 22 -15.87 -29.09 -0.41
CA SER A 22 -15.47 -27.81 0.16
C SER A 22 -15.48 -26.66 -0.86
N LEU A 23 -16.33 -25.66 -0.64
CA LEU A 23 -16.51 -24.45 -1.47
C LEU A 23 -16.24 -23.18 -0.64
N LEU A 24 -15.10 -23.18 0.06
CA LEU A 24 -14.78 -22.19 1.10
C LEU A 24 -13.62 -21.25 0.76
N HIS A 25 -12.98 -21.42 -0.40
CA HIS A 25 -11.88 -20.53 -0.78
C HIS A 25 -12.38 -19.08 -0.88
N PRO A 26 -11.71 -18.09 -0.26
CA PRO A 26 -12.23 -16.73 -0.16
C PRO A 26 -12.44 -16.08 -1.54
N THR A 27 -11.67 -16.49 -2.54
CA THR A 27 -11.78 -15.98 -3.92
C THR A 27 -12.86 -16.66 -4.76
N MET A 28 -13.46 -17.77 -4.30
CA MET A 28 -14.54 -18.43 -5.06
C MET A 28 -15.71 -17.49 -5.23
N THR A 29 -16.00 -17.15 -6.49
CA THR A 29 -17.15 -16.37 -6.89
C THR A 29 -18.43 -17.19 -6.78
N ASP A 30 -19.58 -16.54 -6.88
CA ASP A 30 -20.86 -17.25 -6.90
C ASP A 30 -20.96 -18.24 -8.07
N ALA A 31 -20.33 -17.94 -9.21
CA ALA A 31 -20.24 -18.86 -10.33
C ALA A 31 -19.42 -20.12 -10.00
N ASP A 32 -18.30 -19.97 -9.29
CA ASP A 32 -17.47 -21.10 -8.84
C ASP A 32 -18.22 -21.97 -7.83
N ILE A 33 -18.99 -21.34 -6.92
CA ILE A 33 -19.84 -22.04 -5.96
C ILE A 33 -20.91 -22.85 -6.69
N LEU A 34 -21.61 -22.28 -7.68
CA LEU A 34 -22.63 -22.99 -8.46
C LEU A 34 -22.05 -24.20 -9.20
N GLN A 35 -20.87 -24.06 -9.81
CA GLN A 35 -20.18 -25.19 -10.45
C GLN A 35 -19.81 -26.29 -9.44
N GLY A 36 -19.30 -25.90 -8.27
CA GLY A 36 -19.00 -26.82 -7.17
C GLY A 36 -20.24 -27.54 -6.63
N LEU A 37 -21.37 -26.85 -6.53
CA LEU A 37 -22.66 -27.44 -6.13
C LEU A 37 -23.14 -28.47 -7.16
N ALA A 38 -22.92 -28.22 -8.46
CA ALA A 38 -23.20 -29.20 -9.50
C ALA A 38 -22.35 -30.46 -9.36
N ILE A 39 -21.07 -30.34 -8.96
CA ILE A 39 -20.20 -31.49 -8.64
C ILE A 39 -20.75 -32.25 -7.43
N ALA A 40 -21.06 -31.56 -6.34
CA ALA A 40 -21.62 -32.16 -5.13
C ALA A 40 -22.89 -32.96 -5.44
N LYS A 41 -23.77 -32.39 -6.26
CA LYS A 41 -25.00 -33.02 -6.78
C LYS A 41 -24.71 -34.23 -7.67
N LYS A 42 -23.80 -34.10 -8.63
CA LYS A 42 -23.42 -35.17 -9.58
C LYS A 42 -22.97 -36.44 -8.85
N TYR A 43 -22.12 -36.29 -7.84
CA TYR A 43 -21.55 -37.44 -7.12
C TYR A 43 -22.35 -37.84 -5.88
N GLY A 44 -23.43 -37.12 -5.54
CA GLY A 44 -24.27 -37.45 -4.39
C GLY A 44 -23.50 -37.45 -3.08
N VAL A 45 -22.62 -36.46 -2.88
CA VAL A 45 -21.79 -36.37 -1.68
C VAL A 45 -22.63 -36.18 -0.40
N ALA A 46 -22.01 -36.21 0.77
CA ALA A 46 -22.76 -36.00 2.01
C ALA A 46 -23.25 -34.55 2.15
N THR A 47 -22.32 -33.60 2.05
CA THR A 47 -22.63 -32.18 2.16
C THR A 47 -21.85 -31.32 1.17
N ALA A 48 -22.39 -30.15 0.86
CA ALA A 48 -21.65 -29.05 0.26
C ALA A 48 -21.31 -28.02 1.34
N CYS A 49 -20.02 -27.82 1.61
CA CYS A 49 -19.56 -26.83 2.57
C CYS A 49 -19.44 -25.47 1.92
N VAL A 50 -20.26 -24.51 2.33
CA VAL A 50 -20.37 -23.18 1.71
C VAL A 50 -20.15 -22.04 2.70
N LYS A 51 -19.82 -20.85 2.18
CA LYS A 51 -19.80 -19.62 2.96
C LYS A 51 -21.23 -19.27 3.42
N PRO A 52 -21.44 -18.68 4.61
CA PRO A 52 -22.79 -18.40 5.13
C PRO A 52 -23.71 -17.63 4.19
N TYR A 53 -23.18 -16.68 3.41
CA TYR A 53 -23.99 -15.90 2.48
C TYR A 53 -24.57 -16.74 1.32
N ALA A 54 -23.95 -17.88 1.00
CA ALA A 54 -24.32 -18.73 -0.12
C ALA A 54 -25.33 -19.84 0.24
N ILE A 55 -25.80 -19.90 1.50
CA ILE A 55 -26.71 -20.98 1.95
C ILE A 55 -27.99 -21.02 1.11
N SER A 56 -28.62 -19.88 0.86
CA SER A 56 -29.87 -19.81 0.09
C SER A 56 -29.69 -20.31 -1.34
N MET A 57 -28.57 -19.94 -1.97
CA MET A 57 -28.22 -20.39 -3.32
C MET A 57 -27.93 -21.89 -3.34
N ALA A 58 -27.13 -22.40 -2.40
CA ALA A 58 -26.83 -23.82 -2.27
C ALA A 58 -28.09 -24.67 -2.05
N LYS A 59 -29.00 -24.19 -1.20
CA LYS A 59 -30.29 -24.84 -0.94
C LYS A 59 -31.15 -24.92 -2.20
N GLN A 60 -31.17 -23.86 -3.01
CA GLN A 60 -31.91 -23.85 -4.27
C GLN A 60 -31.33 -24.86 -5.26
N GLU A 61 -30.01 -24.88 -5.45
CA GLU A 61 -29.40 -25.77 -6.45
C GLU A 61 -29.41 -27.25 -6.07
N LEU A 62 -29.30 -27.54 -4.78
CA LEU A 62 -29.34 -28.89 -4.24
C LEU A 62 -30.77 -29.39 -3.98
N GLN A 63 -31.80 -28.63 -4.36
CA GLN A 63 -33.18 -29.06 -4.23
C GLN A 63 -33.43 -30.37 -4.98
N GLY A 64 -34.12 -31.30 -4.32
CA GLY A 64 -34.42 -32.63 -4.87
C GLY A 64 -33.27 -33.65 -4.75
N THR A 65 -32.16 -33.28 -4.11
CA THR A 65 -31.04 -34.18 -3.82
C THR A 65 -31.01 -34.57 -2.34
N ASP A 66 -30.20 -35.58 -2.00
CA ASP A 66 -29.89 -35.95 -0.61
C ASP A 66 -28.55 -35.34 -0.13
N VAL A 67 -28.04 -34.31 -0.82
CA VAL A 67 -26.85 -33.55 -0.44
C VAL A 67 -27.25 -32.41 0.49
N LEU A 68 -26.68 -32.38 1.69
CA LEU A 68 -27.01 -31.37 2.70
C LEU A 68 -26.15 -30.10 2.56
N VAL A 69 -26.66 -28.96 3.02
CA VAL A 69 -25.90 -27.70 3.03
C VAL A 69 -25.17 -27.56 4.36
N CYS A 70 -23.84 -27.37 4.31
CA CYS A 70 -22.99 -27.30 5.48
C CYS A 70 -22.23 -25.94 5.59
N PRO A 71 -22.84 -24.87 6.10
CA PRO A 71 -22.12 -23.61 6.27
C PRO A 71 -21.08 -23.65 7.40
N VAL A 72 -20.10 -22.75 7.30
CA VAL A 72 -19.07 -22.53 8.33
C VAL A 72 -19.35 -21.29 9.17
N ILE A 73 -19.03 -21.29 10.46
CA ILE A 73 -19.19 -20.14 11.36
C ILE A 73 -17.93 -19.88 12.18
N GLY A 74 -17.68 -18.61 12.53
CA GLY A 74 -16.41 -18.19 13.14
C GLY A 74 -15.19 -18.58 12.31
N PHE A 75 -15.36 -18.81 11.00
CA PHE A 75 -14.34 -19.40 10.14
C PHE A 75 -13.42 -18.33 9.50
N PRO A 76 -12.12 -18.61 9.28
CA PRO A 76 -11.42 -19.86 9.59
C PRO A 76 -10.73 -19.89 10.97
N HIS A 77 -10.66 -18.78 11.70
CA HIS A 77 -9.77 -18.71 12.89
C HIS A 77 -10.48 -18.81 14.25
N GLY A 78 -11.81 -18.81 14.28
CA GLY A 78 -12.58 -18.95 15.52
C GLY A 78 -12.50 -17.76 16.47
N ASN A 79 -12.02 -16.60 16.02
CA ASN A 79 -11.73 -15.43 16.87
C ASN A 79 -12.97 -14.57 17.21
N SER A 80 -14.11 -14.83 16.56
CA SER A 80 -15.38 -14.17 16.91
C SER A 80 -15.80 -14.51 18.35
N SER A 81 -16.49 -13.59 19.01
CA SER A 81 -17.03 -13.85 20.35
C SER A 81 -18.12 -14.92 20.32
N THR A 82 -18.35 -15.61 21.45
CA THR A 82 -19.42 -16.60 21.60
C THR A 82 -20.78 -16.07 21.13
N ALA A 83 -21.14 -14.84 21.50
CA ALA A 83 -22.41 -14.23 21.09
C ALA A 83 -22.55 -14.11 19.57
N VAL A 84 -21.46 -13.76 18.87
CA VAL A 84 -21.45 -13.69 17.40
C VAL A 84 -21.56 -15.08 16.79
N LYS A 85 -20.81 -16.08 17.28
CA LYS A 85 -20.91 -17.46 16.77
C LYS A 85 -22.30 -18.06 17.00
N VAL A 86 -22.93 -17.79 18.15
CA VAL A 86 -24.30 -18.21 18.45
C VAL A 86 -25.29 -17.56 17.49
N PHE A 87 -25.13 -16.26 17.21
CA PHE A 87 -25.96 -15.54 16.24
C PHE A 87 -25.75 -16.08 14.82
N GLU A 88 -24.51 -16.27 14.37
CA GLU A 88 -24.18 -16.87 13.07
C GLU A 88 -24.80 -18.27 12.93
N ALA A 89 -24.71 -19.11 13.97
CA ALA A 89 -25.32 -20.43 14.00
C ALA A 89 -26.84 -20.38 13.86
N ASP A 90 -27.50 -19.49 14.61
CA ASP A 90 -28.97 -19.32 14.57
C ASP A 90 -29.42 -18.90 13.17
N VAL A 91 -28.74 -17.91 12.57
CA VAL A 91 -29.04 -17.42 11.23
C VAL A 91 -28.79 -18.50 10.18
N ALA A 92 -27.63 -19.15 10.22
CA ALA A 92 -27.26 -20.17 9.24
C ALA A 92 -28.24 -21.35 9.22
N THR A 93 -28.63 -21.84 10.39
CA THR A 93 -29.64 -22.91 10.52
C THR A 93 -31.04 -22.43 10.14
N ALA A 94 -31.41 -21.17 10.43
CA ALA A 94 -32.71 -20.61 10.03
C ALA A 94 -32.89 -20.55 8.50
N VAL A 95 -31.83 -20.25 7.75
CA VAL A 95 -31.90 -20.13 6.28
C VAL A 95 -31.67 -21.46 5.55
N GLY A 96 -31.31 -22.53 6.25
CA GLY A 96 -31.26 -23.90 5.72
C GLY A 96 -29.91 -24.60 5.81
N GLY A 97 -29.00 -24.16 6.68
CA GLY A 97 -27.82 -24.95 7.04
C GLY A 97 -28.23 -26.19 7.84
N ASN A 98 -27.99 -27.37 7.29
CA ASN A 98 -28.33 -28.66 7.92
C ASN A 98 -27.23 -29.14 8.87
N GLU A 99 -25.99 -28.81 8.55
CA GLU A 99 -24.81 -29.13 9.37
C GLU A 99 -23.98 -27.85 9.53
N ILE A 100 -23.48 -27.54 10.71
CA ILE A 100 -22.70 -26.32 10.96
C ILE A 100 -21.26 -26.70 11.32
N ASP A 101 -20.30 -26.18 10.57
CA ASP A 101 -18.87 -26.35 10.86
C ASP A 101 -18.37 -25.10 11.63
N MET A 102 -18.14 -25.21 12.94
CA MET A 102 -17.69 -24.11 13.79
C MET A 102 -16.23 -24.24 14.17
N VAL A 103 -15.46 -23.16 14.09
CA VAL A 103 -14.09 -23.10 14.67
C VAL A 103 -14.14 -22.66 16.12
N ILE A 104 -13.50 -23.42 17.02
CA ILE A 104 -13.35 -23.04 18.43
C ILE A 104 -12.54 -21.75 18.57
N ASN A 105 -12.65 -21.06 19.70
CA ASN A 105 -11.69 -20.03 20.03
C ASN A 105 -10.31 -20.66 20.35
N ILE A 106 -9.43 -20.71 19.34
CA ILE A 106 -8.12 -21.36 19.42
C ILE A 106 -7.24 -20.70 20.49
N GLY A 107 -7.24 -19.37 20.57
CA GLY A 107 -6.47 -18.63 21.59
C GLY A 107 -6.89 -18.97 23.02
N LYS A 108 -8.19 -19.19 23.26
CA LYS A 108 -8.71 -19.63 24.56
C LYS A 108 -8.33 -21.07 24.89
N ALA A 109 -8.33 -21.97 23.91
CA ALA A 109 -7.84 -23.34 24.08
C ALA A 109 -6.33 -23.37 24.38
N LEU A 110 -5.53 -22.60 23.64
CA LEU A 110 -4.09 -22.45 23.85
C LEU A 110 -3.76 -21.86 25.24
N GLY A 111 -4.55 -20.88 25.68
CA GLY A 111 -4.43 -20.28 27.01
C GLY A 111 -4.99 -21.14 28.15
N GLY A 112 -5.56 -22.31 27.87
CA GLY A 112 -6.11 -23.21 28.87
C GLY A 112 -7.44 -22.75 29.50
N ASP A 113 -8.14 -21.78 28.90
CA ASP A 113 -9.45 -21.30 29.36
C ASP A 113 -10.57 -22.27 28.91
N TRP A 114 -10.52 -23.49 29.45
CA TRP A 114 -11.42 -24.57 29.08
C TRP A 114 -12.89 -24.29 29.44
N ASN A 115 -13.14 -23.46 30.44
CA ASN A 115 -14.49 -23.04 30.80
C ASN A 115 -15.11 -22.22 29.68
N TYR A 116 -14.37 -21.26 29.13
CA TYR A 116 -14.81 -20.47 27.97
C TYR A 116 -15.10 -21.36 26.77
N VAL A 117 -14.15 -22.24 26.41
CA VAL A 117 -14.29 -23.12 25.23
C VAL A 117 -15.48 -24.07 25.39
N THR A 118 -15.64 -24.66 26.57
CA THR A 118 -16.77 -25.54 26.88
C THR A 118 -18.10 -24.80 26.76
N ASP A 119 -18.18 -23.59 27.32
CA ASP A 119 -19.40 -22.79 27.28
C ASP A 119 -19.73 -22.31 25.86
N GLU A 120 -18.73 -21.90 25.09
CA GLU A 120 -18.89 -21.53 23.68
C GLU A 120 -19.47 -22.68 22.86
N ILE A 121 -18.86 -23.88 22.93
CA ILE A 121 -19.33 -25.05 22.19
C ILE A 121 -20.75 -25.42 22.62
N ARG A 122 -21.05 -25.37 23.93
CA ARG A 122 -22.38 -25.70 24.46
C ARG A 122 -23.45 -24.73 23.94
N GLN A 123 -23.19 -23.43 24.02
CA GLN A 123 -24.16 -22.43 23.58
C GLN A 123 -24.46 -22.54 22.07
N VAL A 124 -23.42 -22.75 21.26
CA VAL A 124 -23.61 -22.94 19.81
C VAL A 124 -24.34 -24.25 19.52
N ASN A 125 -23.94 -25.36 20.15
CA ASN A 125 -24.60 -26.66 19.95
C ASN A 125 -26.10 -26.59 20.30
N ASN A 126 -26.45 -25.92 21.40
CA ASN A 126 -27.83 -25.76 21.84
C ASN A 126 -28.70 -25.09 20.76
N VAL A 127 -28.20 -24.03 20.12
CA VAL A 127 -28.95 -23.32 19.06
C VAL A 127 -29.05 -24.16 17.79
N VAL A 128 -27.96 -24.83 17.41
CA VAL A 128 -27.92 -25.68 16.20
C VAL A 128 -28.89 -26.86 16.33
N VAL A 129 -28.83 -27.59 17.44
CA VAL A 129 -29.70 -28.76 17.69
C VAL A 129 -31.16 -28.34 17.87
N LYS A 130 -31.44 -27.20 18.51
CA LYS A 130 -32.80 -26.67 18.65
C LYS A 130 -33.50 -26.46 17.29
N ARG A 131 -32.74 -26.22 16.22
CA ARG A 131 -33.26 -26.07 14.85
C ARG A 131 -33.18 -27.35 14.00
N GLY A 132 -32.83 -28.49 14.62
CA GLY A 132 -32.76 -29.78 13.94
C GLY A 132 -31.53 -29.97 13.06
N ALA A 133 -30.53 -29.10 13.18
CA ALA A 133 -29.24 -29.24 12.54
C ALA A 133 -28.22 -29.90 13.48
N ILE A 134 -27.04 -30.28 12.95
CA ILE A 134 -25.95 -30.84 13.75
C ILE A 134 -24.70 -29.95 13.74
N LEU A 135 -23.93 -29.98 14.82
CA LEU A 135 -22.69 -29.20 14.94
C LEU A 135 -21.45 -30.09 14.73
N LYS A 136 -20.51 -29.59 13.92
CA LYS A 136 -19.13 -30.09 13.82
C LYS A 136 -18.17 -29.05 14.38
N VAL A 137 -17.31 -29.46 15.30
CA VAL A 137 -16.39 -28.57 16.00
C VAL A 137 -14.97 -28.72 15.44
N ILE A 138 -14.44 -27.66 14.85
CA ILE A 138 -13.09 -27.60 14.29
C ILE A 138 -12.12 -27.13 15.37
N PHE A 139 -11.09 -27.93 15.62
CA PHE A 139 -10.07 -27.65 16.63
C PHE A 139 -8.91 -26.82 16.09
N GLU A 140 -8.57 -27.01 14.81
CA GLU A 140 -7.36 -26.50 14.17
C GLU A 140 -6.08 -27.08 14.79
N ASN A 141 -5.93 -28.39 14.63
CA ASN A 141 -4.90 -29.20 15.29
C ASN A 141 -3.47 -28.75 15.03
N ASP A 142 -3.19 -28.06 13.92
CA ASP A 142 -1.83 -27.57 13.61
C ASP A 142 -1.28 -26.59 14.67
N TYR A 143 -2.15 -25.98 15.46
CA TYR A 143 -1.78 -25.10 16.57
C TYR A 143 -1.73 -25.82 17.92
N LEU A 144 -2.33 -27.00 18.05
CA LEU A 144 -2.60 -27.64 19.32
C LEU A 144 -1.64 -28.79 19.60
N ASN A 145 -1.35 -29.01 20.87
CA ASN A 145 -0.67 -30.24 21.30
C ASN A 145 -1.68 -31.38 21.54
N GLU A 146 -1.17 -32.60 21.69
CA GLU A 146 -1.99 -33.80 21.88
C GLU A 146 -2.90 -33.71 23.12
N GLU A 147 -2.41 -33.17 24.24
CA GLU A 147 -3.20 -33.00 25.47
C GLU A 147 -4.41 -32.08 25.26
N GLN A 148 -4.24 -31.01 24.48
CA GLN A 148 -5.31 -30.08 24.12
C GLN A 148 -6.33 -30.73 23.19
N ILE A 149 -5.88 -31.51 22.20
CA ILE A 149 -6.76 -32.28 21.30
C ILE A 149 -7.60 -33.28 22.10
N VAL A 150 -6.97 -34.04 22.99
CA VAL A 150 -7.62 -34.98 23.92
C VAL A 150 -8.68 -34.25 24.76
N ARG A 151 -8.31 -33.09 25.32
CA ARG A 151 -9.22 -32.29 26.16
C ARG A 151 -10.44 -31.80 25.38
N LEU A 152 -10.26 -31.35 24.15
CA LEU A 152 -11.34 -30.91 23.28
C LEU A 152 -12.26 -32.06 22.86
N CYS A 153 -11.72 -33.25 22.58
CA CYS A 153 -12.52 -34.46 22.31
C CYS A 153 -13.43 -34.79 23.50
N LYS A 154 -12.90 -34.72 24.73
CA LYS A 154 -13.66 -34.94 25.97
C LYS A 154 -14.76 -33.90 26.16
N ILE A 155 -14.44 -32.61 26.01
CA ILE A 155 -15.43 -31.52 26.08
C ILE A 155 -16.56 -31.72 25.05
N CYS A 156 -16.21 -32.05 23.81
CA CYS A 156 -17.17 -32.29 22.73
C CYS A 156 -18.05 -33.51 23.01
N SER A 157 -17.48 -34.55 23.62
CA SER A 157 -18.20 -35.77 24.04
C SER A 157 -19.16 -35.50 25.19
N ASP A 158 -18.75 -34.71 26.18
CA ASP A 158 -19.58 -34.32 27.32
C ASP A 158 -20.77 -33.45 26.88
N ILE A 159 -20.56 -32.59 25.88
CA ILE A 159 -21.61 -31.74 25.29
C ILE A 159 -22.52 -32.52 24.33
N GLY A 160 -22.02 -33.59 23.71
CA GLY A 160 -22.74 -34.38 22.72
C GLY A 160 -22.86 -33.69 21.37
N VAL A 161 -21.78 -33.10 20.86
CA VAL A 161 -21.73 -32.59 19.47
C VAL A 161 -21.68 -33.76 18.49
N ALA A 162 -22.09 -33.54 17.23
CA ALA A 162 -22.15 -34.63 16.26
C ALA A 162 -20.77 -35.02 15.72
N PHE A 163 -19.90 -34.04 15.48
CA PHE A 163 -18.55 -34.28 14.97
C PHE A 163 -17.48 -33.43 15.67
N VAL A 164 -16.28 -33.99 15.79
CA VAL A 164 -15.03 -33.25 15.94
C VAL A 164 -14.28 -33.25 14.61
N LYS A 165 -13.62 -32.15 14.29
CA LYS A 165 -12.97 -31.91 13.00
C LYS A 165 -11.56 -31.39 13.22
N THR A 166 -10.60 -31.93 12.46
CA THR A 166 -9.17 -31.61 12.62
C THR A 166 -8.87 -30.13 12.40
N SER A 167 -9.28 -29.57 11.26
CA SER A 167 -8.71 -28.30 10.78
C SER A 167 -9.56 -27.61 9.71
N THR A 168 -9.27 -26.33 9.44
CA THR A 168 -10.00 -25.53 8.43
C THR A 168 -9.43 -25.59 7.02
N GLY A 169 -8.16 -25.97 6.86
CA GLY A 169 -7.41 -25.74 5.62
C GLY A 169 -6.60 -24.45 5.61
N TYR A 170 -6.70 -23.64 6.67
CA TYR A 170 -6.06 -22.32 6.78
C TYR A 170 -5.19 -22.17 8.04
N GLY A 171 -4.81 -23.30 8.67
CA GLY A 171 -3.98 -23.37 9.88
C GLY A 171 -2.49 -23.12 9.61
N PHE A 172 -2.15 -22.01 8.95
CA PHE A 172 -0.77 -21.71 8.57
C PHE A 172 0.12 -21.46 9.80
N VAL A 173 1.21 -22.21 9.92
CA VAL A 173 2.23 -22.09 10.98
C VAL A 173 3.57 -21.68 10.36
N LYS A 174 4.17 -20.60 10.88
CA LYS A 174 5.50 -20.14 10.46
C LYS A 174 6.56 -21.17 10.88
N GLN A 175 7.27 -21.69 9.90
CA GLN A 175 8.37 -22.63 10.06
C GLN A 175 9.67 -21.89 10.38
N ALA A 176 10.70 -22.62 10.84
CA ALA A 176 12.00 -22.04 11.19
C ALA A 176 12.69 -21.33 10.01
N ASN A 177 12.40 -21.74 8.77
CA ASN A 177 12.89 -21.11 7.54
C ASN A 177 12.09 -19.85 7.14
N GLY A 178 11.15 -19.39 7.96
CA GLY A 178 10.34 -18.19 7.70
C GLY A 178 9.10 -18.41 6.84
N MET A 179 8.97 -19.55 6.15
CA MET A 179 7.78 -19.91 5.35
C MET A 179 6.62 -20.36 6.23
N TYR A 180 5.39 -20.21 5.75
CA TYR A 180 4.22 -20.78 6.42
C TYR A 180 3.88 -22.14 5.80
N SER A 181 3.62 -23.13 6.64
CA SER A 181 3.18 -24.46 6.21
C SER A 181 1.91 -24.87 6.95
N TYR A 182 1.19 -25.83 6.38
CA TYR A 182 -0.05 -26.38 6.89
C TYR A 182 0.02 -27.91 6.80
N LYS A 183 -0.25 -28.62 7.90
CA LYS A 183 -0.26 -30.08 7.94
C LYS A 183 -1.68 -30.64 7.93
N GLY A 184 -2.65 -30.00 8.58
CA GLY A 184 -4.03 -30.46 8.61
C GLY A 184 -4.23 -31.84 9.26
N ALA A 185 -4.93 -32.76 8.59
CA ALA A 185 -5.28 -34.06 9.12
C ALA A 185 -4.09 -35.05 9.04
N THR A 186 -3.40 -35.24 10.16
CA THR A 186 -2.32 -36.24 10.29
C THR A 186 -2.82 -37.55 10.89
N ILE A 187 -2.19 -38.68 10.56
CA ILE A 187 -2.54 -39.99 11.10
C ILE A 187 -2.48 -40.04 12.64
N PRO A 188 -1.45 -39.48 13.32
CA PRO A 188 -1.41 -39.43 14.78
C PRO A 188 -2.61 -38.68 15.37
N HIS A 189 -2.94 -37.49 14.84
CA HIS A 189 -4.09 -36.71 15.32
C HIS A 189 -5.41 -37.46 15.11
N LEU A 190 -5.60 -38.12 13.96
CA LEU A 190 -6.82 -38.88 13.68
C LEU A 190 -6.98 -40.08 14.62
N LYS A 191 -5.91 -40.82 14.90
CA LYS A 191 -5.94 -41.94 15.88
C LYS A 191 -6.35 -41.44 17.26
N ILE A 192 -5.72 -40.37 17.76
CA ILE A 192 -6.03 -39.77 19.05
C ILE A 192 -7.48 -39.28 19.09
N MET A 193 -7.94 -38.59 18.04
CA MET A 193 -9.31 -38.08 17.99
C MET A 193 -10.36 -39.20 17.95
N VAL A 194 -10.10 -40.30 17.23
CA VAL A 194 -11.00 -41.47 17.20
C VAL A 194 -11.02 -42.20 18.55
N GLU A 195 -9.87 -42.34 19.19
CA GLU A 195 -9.75 -43.00 20.49
C GLU A 195 -10.42 -42.21 21.63
N GLU A 196 -10.25 -40.89 21.64
CA GLU A 196 -10.70 -40.04 22.75
C GLU A 196 -12.12 -39.49 22.57
N SER A 197 -12.71 -39.62 21.36
CA SER A 197 -14.10 -39.23 21.12
C SER A 197 -15.06 -40.27 21.70
N GLY A 198 -16.07 -39.81 22.43
CA GLY A 198 -17.12 -40.68 22.96
C GLY A 198 -17.93 -41.35 21.85
N LYS A 199 -18.59 -42.48 22.15
CA LYS A 199 -19.30 -43.33 21.17
C LYS A 199 -20.35 -42.60 20.30
N GLY A 200 -20.84 -41.44 20.73
CA GLY A 200 -21.82 -40.63 19.99
C GLY A 200 -21.21 -39.52 19.12
N VAL A 201 -19.89 -39.31 19.17
CA VAL A 201 -19.18 -38.25 18.46
C VAL A 201 -18.37 -38.85 17.32
N GLN A 202 -18.59 -38.34 16.12
CA GLN A 202 -17.89 -38.78 14.92
C GLN A 202 -16.65 -37.91 14.62
N VAL A 203 -15.66 -38.47 13.91
CA VAL A 203 -14.45 -37.73 13.51
C VAL A 203 -14.51 -37.36 12.03
N LYS A 204 -14.26 -36.09 11.72
CA LYS A 204 -14.09 -35.55 10.35
C LYS A 204 -12.63 -35.14 10.11
N ALA A 205 -11.98 -35.77 9.13
CA ALA A 205 -10.65 -35.37 8.67
C ALA A 205 -10.77 -34.21 7.66
N ALA A 206 -10.03 -33.13 7.87
CA ALA A 206 -9.98 -32.02 6.93
C ALA A 206 -8.56 -31.52 6.73
N GLY A 207 -8.23 -31.07 5.53
CA GLY A 207 -6.87 -30.68 5.15
C GLY A 207 -5.97 -31.87 4.89
N GLY A 208 -5.66 -32.10 3.62
CA GLY A 208 -4.65 -33.07 3.20
C GLY A 208 -5.18 -34.34 2.53
N VAL A 209 -6.42 -34.75 2.80
CA VAL A 209 -7.02 -35.92 2.12
C VAL A 209 -7.40 -35.56 0.68
N ARG A 210 -6.58 -35.96 -0.29
CA ARG A 210 -6.74 -35.56 -1.71
C ARG A 210 -6.92 -36.74 -2.66
N THR A 211 -6.52 -37.94 -2.26
CA THR A 211 -6.60 -39.15 -3.09
C THR A 211 -7.58 -40.17 -2.53
N LEU A 212 -7.99 -41.13 -3.35
CA LEU A 212 -8.78 -42.26 -2.91
C LEU A 212 -8.05 -43.09 -1.83
N ASP A 213 -6.74 -43.29 -1.98
CA ASP A 213 -5.95 -44.04 -1.00
C ASP A 213 -5.95 -43.35 0.37
N ASP A 214 -5.79 -42.02 0.41
CA ASP A 214 -5.89 -41.25 1.65
C ASP A 214 -7.26 -41.41 2.31
N LEU A 215 -8.34 -41.32 1.51
CA LEU A 215 -9.72 -41.48 1.99
C LEU A 215 -9.93 -42.87 2.60
N LEU A 216 -9.52 -43.93 1.88
CA LEU A 216 -9.65 -45.31 2.35
C LEU A 216 -8.82 -45.55 3.61
N HIS A 217 -7.63 -44.96 3.70
CA HIS A 217 -6.79 -45.05 4.88
C HIS A 217 -7.45 -44.39 6.10
N VAL A 218 -7.88 -43.13 6.00
CA VAL A 218 -8.53 -42.46 7.14
C VAL A 218 -9.86 -43.14 7.51
N MET A 219 -10.60 -43.67 6.52
CA MET A 219 -11.80 -44.48 6.75
C MET A 219 -11.47 -45.73 7.57
N SER A 220 -10.38 -46.43 7.26
CA SER A 220 -9.94 -47.61 8.02
C SER A 220 -9.58 -47.30 9.48
N LEU A 221 -9.23 -46.05 9.79
CA LEU A 221 -8.95 -45.57 11.15
C LEU A 221 -10.21 -45.22 11.94
N GLY A 222 -11.40 -45.25 11.33
CA GLY A 222 -12.65 -44.86 11.98
C GLY A 222 -13.08 -43.42 11.73
N VAL A 223 -12.41 -42.70 10.82
CA VAL A 223 -12.91 -41.40 10.33
C VAL A 223 -14.16 -41.65 9.47
N THR A 224 -15.21 -40.87 9.71
CA THR A 224 -16.53 -41.08 9.08
C THR A 224 -16.87 -40.00 8.06
N ARG A 225 -16.13 -38.88 8.06
CA ARG A 225 -16.25 -37.82 7.05
C ARG A 225 -14.89 -37.21 6.70
N ILE A 226 -14.74 -36.77 5.46
CA ILE A 226 -13.60 -35.97 5.02
C ILE A 226 -14.07 -34.64 4.42
N GLY A 227 -13.29 -33.57 4.59
CA GLY A 227 -13.44 -32.35 3.79
C GLY A 227 -12.52 -32.42 2.57
N ALA A 228 -13.08 -32.29 1.36
CA ALA A 228 -12.30 -32.42 0.12
C ALA A 228 -12.69 -31.38 -0.93
N THR A 229 -11.69 -30.83 -1.62
CA THR A 229 -11.85 -30.11 -2.90
C THR A 229 -11.66 -31.05 -4.10
N ALA A 230 -10.99 -32.19 -3.91
CA ALA A 230 -10.66 -33.18 -4.94
C ALA A 230 -11.74 -34.26 -5.15
N THR A 231 -13.02 -33.92 -4.96
CA THR A 231 -14.13 -34.89 -5.04
C THR A 231 -14.16 -35.64 -6.37
N VAL A 232 -14.00 -34.93 -7.48
CA VAL A 232 -13.99 -35.53 -8.83
C VAL A 232 -12.90 -36.61 -8.93
N ALA A 233 -11.66 -36.25 -8.58
CA ALA A 233 -10.52 -37.16 -8.66
C ALA A 233 -10.70 -38.41 -7.80
N ILE A 234 -11.20 -38.26 -6.57
CA ILE A 234 -11.45 -39.38 -5.65
C ILE A 234 -12.53 -40.32 -6.23
N MET A 235 -13.64 -39.75 -6.70
CA MET A 235 -14.78 -40.54 -7.20
C MET A 235 -14.47 -41.24 -8.52
N GLU A 236 -13.75 -40.59 -9.42
CA GLU A 236 -13.37 -41.17 -10.71
C GLU A 236 -12.32 -42.27 -10.54
N GLU A 237 -11.34 -42.09 -9.63
CA GLU A 237 -10.39 -43.15 -9.30
C GLU A 237 -11.08 -44.35 -8.65
N ALA A 238 -12.12 -44.13 -7.82
CA ALA A 238 -12.89 -45.22 -7.23
C ALA A 238 -13.58 -46.07 -8.31
N VAL A 239 -14.25 -45.42 -9.27
CA VAL A 239 -14.86 -46.10 -10.41
C VAL A 239 -13.81 -46.83 -11.25
N LYS A 240 -12.66 -46.19 -11.51
CA LYS A 240 -11.55 -46.77 -12.28
C LYS A 240 -10.97 -48.02 -11.61
N ARG A 241 -10.92 -48.07 -10.28
CA ARG A 241 -10.53 -49.28 -9.50
C ARG A 241 -11.64 -50.33 -9.42
N GLY A 242 -12.76 -50.15 -10.11
CA GLY A 242 -13.87 -51.10 -10.14
C GLY A 242 -14.75 -51.07 -8.89
N ILE A 243 -14.68 -50.01 -8.08
CA ILE A 243 -15.58 -49.85 -6.93
C ILE A 243 -16.98 -49.48 -7.45
N THR A 244 -17.95 -50.32 -7.13
CA THR A 244 -19.35 -50.16 -7.54
C THR A 244 -20.24 -49.91 -6.32
N ASP A 245 -21.56 -49.84 -6.52
CA ASP A 245 -22.53 -49.81 -5.41
C ASP A 245 -22.65 -51.15 -4.65
N GLN A 246 -21.96 -52.21 -5.10
CA GLN A 246 -21.84 -53.46 -4.36
C GLN A 246 -20.57 -53.47 -3.50
N PRO A 247 -20.59 -54.10 -2.31
CA PRO A 247 -19.43 -54.18 -1.43
C PRO A 247 -18.21 -54.77 -2.17
N THR A 248 -17.18 -53.96 -2.34
CA THR A 248 -15.96 -54.31 -3.07
C THR A 248 -14.79 -54.24 -2.11
N ALA A 249 -14.03 -55.33 -1.99
CA ALA A 249 -12.80 -55.34 -1.21
C ALA A 249 -11.69 -54.67 -2.03
N VAL A 250 -11.07 -53.63 -1.48
CA VAL A 250 -10.02 -52.86 -2.14
C VAL A 250 -8.85 -52.65 -1.23
N THR A 251 -7.66 -52.68 -1.83
CA THR A 251 -6.42 -52.33 -1.15
C THR A 251 -6.12 -50.83 -1.29
N PHE A 252 -5.56 -50.22 -0.27
CA PHE A 252 -5.11 -48.83 -0.31
C PHE A 252 -3.65 -48.68 0.11
N LYS A 253 -3.01 -47.59 -0.33
CA LYS A 253 -1.67 -47.21 0.14
C LYS A 253 -1.79 -46.37 1.42
N PRO A 254 -1.17 -46.78 2.56
CA PRO A 254 -1.16 -45.96 3.75
C PRO A 254 -0.47 -44.61 3.53
N MET A 255 -1.04 -43.58 4.12
CA MET A 255 -0.40 -42.27 4.27
C MET A 255 0.85 -42.42 5.13
N ALA A 256 1.95 -41.76 4.77
CA ALA A 256 3.19 -41.83 5.53
C ALA A 256 3.05 -41.16 6.92
N ASP A 257 3.63 -41.77 7.95
CA ASP A 257 3.52 -41.31 9.35
C ASP A 257 4.22 -39.97 9.64
N SER A 258 5.04 -39.44 8.72
CA SER A 258 5.88 -38.25 8.96
C SER A 258 5.96 -37.23 7.82
N SER A 259 5.31 -37.43 6.68
CA SER A 259 5.39 -36.45 5.59
C SER A 259 4.30 -35.40 5.70
N ALA A 260 4.70 -34.15 5.94
CA ALA A 260 3.89 -32.98 5.62
C ALA A 260 3.26 -33.16 4.23
N PHE A 261 1.96 -32.87 4.10
CA PHE A 261 1.29 -32.89 2.81
C PHE A 261 2.01 -31.91 1.89
N GLN A 262 2.82 -32.44 0.97
CA GLN A 262 3.43 -31.62 -0.07
C GLN A 262 2.30 -30.96 -0.87
N GLN A 263 2.36 -29.63 -0.97
CA GLN A 263 1.57 -28.85 -1.91
C GLN A 263 1.83 -29.39 -3.31
N HIS A 264 0.80 -29.98 -3.93
CA HIS A 264 0.69 -29.99 -5.37
C HIS A 264 -0.42 -29.00 -5.73
N ASP A 265 -0.07 -28.11 -6.65
CA ASP A 265 -0.82 -26.94 -7.07
C ASP A 265 -2.25 -27.27 -7.48
N ALA A 266 -3.17 -26.38 -7.12
CA ALA A 266 -4.48 -26.30 -7.73
C ALA A 266 -4.29 -25.76 -9.16
N VAL A 267 -3.97 -26.64 -10.10
CA VAL A 267 -3.96 -26.33 -11.53
C VAL A 267 -5.40 -26.10 -11.98
N SER A 268 -5.72 -24.87 -12.38
CA SER A 268 -6.90 -24.56 -13.19
C SER A 268 -6.82 -25.36 -14.50
N PRO A 269 -7.89 -26.06 -14.95
CA PRO A 269 -7.87 -26.71 -16.24
C PRO A 269 -7.76 -25.65 -17.35
N GLU A 270 -6.63 -25.66 -18.06
CA GLU A 270 -6.51 -25.06 -19.38
C GLU A 270 -7.48 -25.78 -20.34
N GLY A 271 -8.17 -24.99 -21.19
CA GLY A 271 -8.86 -25.51 -22.37
C GLY A 271 -10.39 -25.52 -22.30
N ALA A 272 -11.01 -24.36 -22.47
CA ALA A 272 -12.29 -24.26 -23.17
C ALA A 272 -12.35 -22.92 -23.91
N GLU A 273 -12.49 -23.01 -25.23
CA GLU A 273 -12.36 -21.94 -26.21
C GLU A 273 -13.34 -20.77 -25.99
N PHE A 274 -12.83 -19.57 -26.24
CA PHE A 274 -13.62 -18.38 -26.50
C PHE A 274 -14.54 -18.59 -27.71
N SER A 275 -15.83 -18.28 -27.55
CA SER A 275 -16.66 -17.84 -28.67
C SER A 275 -17.48 -16.64 -28.24
N ALA A 276 -17.05 -15.47 -28.70
CA ALA A 276 -17.80 -14.24 -28.66
C ALA A 276 -18.96 -14.27 -29.67
N LEU A 277 -20.13 -13.75 -29.25
CA LEU A 277 -21.14 -12.98 -30.03
C LEU A 277 -22.58 -13.32 -29.59
N ARG A 278 -23.28 -12.38 -28.94
CA ARG A 278 -24.22 -11.43 -29.59
C ARG A 278 -24.98 -10.58 -28.57
N SER A 279 -25.01 -9.29 -28.87
CA SER A 279 -25.99 -8.32 -28.42
C SER A 279 -27.39 -8.66 -28.93
N GLU A 280 -28.41 -8.52 -28.09
CA GLU A 280 -29.85 -8.27 -28.38
C GLU A 280 -30.59 -8.51 -27.04
N THR A 281 -31.52 -7.73 -26.50
CA THR A 281 -32.25 -6.52 -26.90
C THR A 281 -32.87 -5.98 -25.59
N TRP A 282 -32.55 -4.75 -25.18
CA TRP A 282 -33.35 -4.07 -24.14
C TRP A 282 -34.62 -3.52 -24.80
N THR A 283 -35.77 -4.14 -24.54
CA THR A 283 -37.08 -3.59 -24.90
C THR A 283 -37.63 -2.77 -23.75
N GLN A 284 -37.84 -1.48 -24.04
CA GLN A 284 -38.62 -0.54 -23.24
C GLN A 284 -40.06 -1.03 -23.11
N SER A 285 -40.62 -0.99 -21.91
CA SER A 285 -42.05 -0.75 -21.73
C SER A 285 -42.24 0.45 -20.81
N LYS A 286 -42.77 1.52 -21.42
CA LYS A 286 -43.26 2.72 -20.75
C LYS A 286 -44.63 2.41 -20.14
N THR A 287 -44.82 2.76 -18.87
CA THR A 287 -46.09 3.32 -18.40
C THR A 287 -45.77 4.51 -17.49
N ASN A 288 -45.95 5.70 -18.05
CA ASN A 288 -46.18 6.93 -17.29
C ASN A 288 -47.56 6.80 -16.63
N ASP A 289 -47.65 6.92 -15.32
CA ASP A 289 -48.11 8.17 -14.69
C ASP A 289 -48.23 8.03 -13.17
N ALA A 290 -48.16 9.19 -12.52
CA ALA A 290 -48.49 9.48 -11.12
C ALA A 290 -47.40 9.28 -10.04
N ASN A 291 -46.23 9.89 -10.26
CA ASN A 291 -45.78 11.13 -9.59
C ASN A 291 -46.39 11.63 -8.25
N ASN A 292 -46.96 10.79 -7.37
CA ASN A 292 -47.52 11.28 -6.09
C ASN A 292 -47.26 10.43 -4.83
N ILE A 293 -46.36 9.45 -4.88
CA ILE A 293 -46.06 8.60 -3.69
C ILE A 293 -44.60 8.72 -3.21
N ILE A 294 -43.73 9.43 -3.95
CA ILE A 294 -42.32 9.66 -3.55
C ILE A 294 -42.14 11.12 -3.10
N ARG A 295 -42.98 11.59 -2.17
CA ARG A 295 -42.76 12.86 -1.43
C ARG A 295 -43.05 12.79 0.07
N SER A 296 -43.44 11.63 0.62
CA SER A 296 -43.81 11.48 2.04
C SER A 296 -42.94 10.52 2.86
N HIS A 297 -41.86 9.95 2.31
CA HIS A 297 -40.93 9.09 3.07
C HIS A 297 -39.47 9.58 3.12
N VAL A 298 -39.22 10.86 2.81
CA VAL A 298 -37.88 11.51 2.98
C VAL A 298 -37.81 12.38 4.25
N THR A 299 -38.84 12.35 5.11
CA THR A 299 -38.92 13.18 6.33
C THR A 299 -38.57 12.47 7.63
N GLU A 300 -38.09 11.23 7.60
CA GLU A 300 -37.44 10.61 8.76
C GLU A 300 -35.97 10.31 8.44
N ARG A 301 -35.12 11.31 8.68
CA ARG A 301 -33.70 11.07 8.94
C ARG A 301 -33.62 10.00 10.04
N PRO A 302 -32.79 8.95 9.92
CA PRO A 302 -32.26 8.31 11.11
C PRO A 302 -31.51 9.40 11.87
N LYS A 303 -32.14 9.93 12.92
CA LYS A 303 -31.45 10.71 13.94
C LYS A 303 -30.33 9.82 14.44
N ASP A 304 -29.11 10.31 14.34
CA ASP A 304 -27.99 9.89 15.16
C ASP A 304 -27.90 8.38 15.41
N ILE A 305 -27.18 7.65 14.53
CA ILE A 305 -26.26 6.66 15.09
C ILE A 305 -25.14 7.47 15.74
N ARG A 306 -25.45 8.06 16.91
CA ARG A 306 -24.47 8.15 17.97
C ARG A 306 -24.01 6.70 18.12
N LEU A 307 -22.84 6.38 17.57
CA LEU A 307 -21.96 5.43 18.24
C LEU A 307 -22.09 5.80 19.70
N GLN A 308 -22.63 4.88 20.51
CA GLN A 308 -22.69 5.11 21.93
C GLN A 308 -21.26 5.45 22.35
N GLN A 309 -20.96 6.75 22.52
CA GLN A 309 -20.15 7.23 23.62
C GLN A 309 -20.96 6.91 24.88
N GLY A 310 -21.19 5.62 25.09
CA GLY A 310 -21.56 5.08 26.36
C GLY A 310 -20.39 5.45 27.25
N ASN A 311 -20.73 6.16 28.31
CA ASN A 311 -19.83 6.61 29.36
C ASN A 311 -19.30 5.38 30.14
N ILE A 312 -18.64 4.46 29.45
CA ILE A 312 -17.98 3.29 30.02
C ILE A 312 -16.63 3.82 30.50
N LYS A 313 -16.55 4.05 31.81
CA LYS A 313 -15.30 4.22 32.53
C LYS A 313 -14.48 2.94 32.36
N SER A 314 -13.71 2.86 31.27
CA SER A 314 -12.86 1.71 30.97
C SER A 314 -11.46 1.96 31.47
N LYS A 315 -10.91 1.04 32.26
CA LYS A 315 -9.46 0.96 32.49
C LYS A 315 -8.73 0.95 31.14
N PRO A 316 -7.54 1.57 31.03
CA PRO A 316 -6.78 1.58 29.78
C PRO A 316 -6.53 0.15 29.31
N SER A 317 -6.71 -0.09 28.01
CA SER A 317 -6.38 -1.37 27.39
C SER A 317 -4.87 -1.65 27.47
N ALA A 318 -4.45 -2.92 27.41
CA ALA A 318 -3.01 -3.26 27.41
C ALA A 318 -2.23 -2.52 26.31
N ALA A 319 -2.82 -2.38 25.13
CA ALA A 319 -2.27 -1.60 24.02
C ALA A 319 -2.14 -0.11 24.37
N GLU A 320 -3.17 0.48 24.99
CA GLU A 320 -3.13 1.88 25.44
C GLU A 320 -2.05 2.10 26.52
N THR A 321 -1.90 1.18 27.48
CA THR A 321 -0.84 1.25 28.49
C THR A 321 0.56 1.17 27.87
N GLU A 322 0.77 0.28 26.92
CA GLU A 322 2.07 0.13 26.24
C GLU A 322 2.41 1.35 25.39
N LEU A 323 1.45 1.91 24.64
CA LEU A 323 1.68 3.16 23.91
C LEU A 323 1.97 4.33 24.85
N ILE A 324 1.25 4.46 25.96
CA ILE A 324 1.52 5.51 26.96
C ILE A 324 2.92 5.36 27.56
N SER A 325 3.41 4.12 27.75
CA SER A 325 4.74 3.86 28.33
C SER A 325 5.91 4.38 27.48
N LEU A 326 5.66 4.70 26.21
CA LEU A 326 6.64 5.25 25.28
C LEU A 326 6.66 6.78 25.25
N LEU A 327 5.69 7.44 25.89
CA LEU A 327 5.63 8.90 25.91
C LEU A 327 6.77 9.44 26.79
N PRO A 328 7.68 10.27 26.24
CA PRO A 328 8.70 10.92 27.04
C PRO A 328 8.07 12.02 27.92
N GLU A 329 8.86 12.57 28.85
CA GLU A 329 8.43 13.71 29.66
C GLU A 329 8.00 14.90 28.80
N LEU A 330 7.16 15.78 29.37
CA LEU A 330 6.53 16.88 28.63
C LEU A 330 7.55 17.80 27.91
N GLY A 331 8.73 18.03 28.49
CA GLY A 331 9.79 18.84 27.88
C GLY A 331 10.28 18.25 26.54
N PRO A 332 10.90 17.06 26.54
CA PRO A 332 11.26 16.35 25.31
C PRO A 332 10.09 16.15 24.34
N ALA A 333 8.90 15.80 24.85
CA ALA A 333 7.71 15.61 24.03
C ALA A 333 7.32 16.88 23.26
N THR A 334 7.35 18.04 23.93
CA THR A 334 7.06 19.35 23.31
C THR A 334 8.08 19.66 22.23
N LEU A 335 9.37 19.42 22.50
CA LEU A 335 10.44 19.61 21.53
C LEU A 335 10.25 18.74 20.27
N LEU A 336 9.79 17.50 20.44
CA LEU A 336 9.48 16.60 19.31
C LEU A 336 8.25 17.06 18.52
N VAL A 337 7.18 17.53 19.17
CA VAL A 337 6.01 18.11 18.48
C VAL A 337 6.42 19.36 17.70
N ASP A 338 7.18 20.27 18.32
CA ASP A 338 7.64 21.49 17.66
C ASP A 338 8.49 21.18 16.44
N ASN A 339 9.47 20.28 16.60
CA ASN A 339 10.31 19.87 15.48
C ASN A 339 9.51 19.20 14.35
N TYR A 340 8.43 18.45 14.66
CA TYR A 340 7.54 17.92 13.64
C TYR A 340 6.85 19.02 12.84
N PHE A 341 6.27 20.02 13.52
CA PHE A 341 5.60 21.13 12.83
C PHE A 341 6.59 21.97 12.01
N ASP A 342 7.81 22.14 12.49
CA ASP A 342 8.84 22.94 11.82
C ASP A 342 9.40 22.26 10.56
N ARG A 343 9.69 20.96 10.64
CA ARG A 343 10.49 20.25 9.62
C ARG A 343 9.69 19.30 8.73
N ILE A 344 8.48 18.89 9.15
CA ILE A 344 7.74 17.80 8.51
C ILE A 344 6.31 18.20 8.14
N HIS A 345 5.59 18.88 9.04
CA HIS A 345 4.16 19.10 8.86
C HIS A 345 3.83 19.93 7.62
N TRP A 346 4.63 20.94 7.27
CA TRP A 346 4.42 21.77 6.08
C TRP A 346 4.37 20.97 4.77
N PHE A 347 4.98 19.78 4.76
CA PHE A 347 5.06 18.88 3.61
C PHE A 347 3.86 17.92 3.56
N ILE A 348 3.49 17.30 4.69
CA ILE A 348 2.39 16.30 4.74
C ILE A 348 1.01 16.97 4.93
N LEU A 349 0.92 18.01 5.78
CA LEU A 349 -0.25 18.82 6.11
C LEU A 349 -1.53 18.01 6.43
N VAL A 350 -1.39 16.92 7.19
CA VAL A 350 -2.50 16.02 7.56
C VAL A 350 -3.32 16.51 8.78
N PHE A 351 -2.72 17.36 9.61
CA PHE A 351 -3.31 17.90 10.85
C PHE A 351 -3.77 19.34 10.72
N HIS A 352 -4.65 19.70 11.64
CA HIS A 352 -4.85 21.07 12.06
C HIS A 352 -3.91 21.38 13.25
N GLN A 353 -3.01 22.35 13.10
CA GLN A 353 -1.90 22.56 14.04
C GLN A 353 -2.38 22.90 15.46
N ASP A 354 -3.28 23.88 15.59
CA ASP A 354 -3.73 24.35 16.91
C ASP A 354 -4.53 23.27 17.64
N ASP A 355 -5.37 22.52 16.92
CA ASP A 355 -6.14 21.43 17.53
C ASP A 355 -5.25 20.26 17.92
N PHE A 356 -4.24 19.94 17.12
CA PHE A 356 -3.25 18.92 17.48
C PHE A 356 -2.53 19.32 18.77
N ARG A 357 -2.02 20.56 18.85
CA ARG A 357 -1.30 21.07 20.02
C ARG A 357 -2.18 21.11 21.26
N LYS A 358 -3.45 21.49 21.12
CA LYS A 358 -4.43 21.42 22.20
C LYS A 358 -4.65 19.99 22.68
N LYS A 359 -4.93 19.05 21.76
CA LYS A 359 -5.10 17.62 22.10
C LYS A 359 -3.85 17.02 22.77
N PHE A 360 -2.66 17.44 22.34
CA PHE A 360 -1.38 17.05 22.94
C PHE A 360 -1.26 17.54 24.39
N GLN A 361 -1.53 18.83 24.64
CA GLN A 361 -1.50 19.41 25.99
C GLN A 361 -2.53 18.75 26.90
N ASP A 362 -3.76 18.57 26.40
CA ASP A 362 -4.84 17.89 27.12
C ASP A 362 -4.40 16.47 27.52
N LEU A 363 -3.84 15.69 26.59
CA LEU A 363 -3.35 14.33 26.85
C LEU A 363 -2.32 14.31 28.00
N TYR A 364 -1.30 15.16 27.97
CA TYR A 364 -0.27 15.21 29.02
C TYR A 364 -0.83 15.69 30.36
N HIS A 365 -1.75 16.66 30.35
CA HIS A 365 -2.44 17.08 31.56
C HIS A 365 -3.23 15.92 32.19
N TYR A 366 -3.97 15.15 31.38
CA TYR A 366 -4.73 14.00 31.85
C TYR A 366 -3.86 12.83 32.32
N ILE A 367 -2.69 12.60 31.72
CA ILE A 367 -1.73 11.57 32.16
C ILE A 367 -1.24 11.87 33.58
N HIS A 368 -0.94 13.13 33.90
CA HIS A 368 -0.44 13.54 35.21
C HIS A 368 -1.56 13.75 36.26
N ALA A 369 -2.77 14.15 35.85
CA ALA A 369 -3.84 14.57 36.77
C ALA A 369 -4.65 13.44 37.43
N SER A 370 -4.55 12.17 37.00
CA SER A 370 -5.35 11.08 37.59
C SER A 370 -4.75 9.69 37.39
N SER A 371 -4.31 9.07 38.51
CA SER A 371 -4.13 7.62 38.69
C SER A 371 -5.40 6.95 39.27
N GLY A 372 -6.56 7.55 39.07
CA GLY A 372 -7.83 7.10 39.66
C GLY A 372 -8.61 6.14 38.75
N PRO A 373 -9.45 5.25 39.31
CA PRO A 373 -10.27 4.27 38.57
C PRO A 373 -11.39 4.88 37.70
N ASN A 374 -11.48 6.22 37.59
CA ASN A 374 -12.53 6.97 36.90
C ASN A 374 -12.01 7.85 35.74
N ALA A 375 -10.75 7.72 35.31
CA ALA A 375 -10.21 8.51 34.21
C ALA A 375 -10.89 8.11 32.86
N PRO A 376 -11.32 9.07 32.02
CA PRO A 376 -11.88 8.77 30.70
C PRO A 376 -10.83 8.10 29.79
N SER A 377 -11.28 7.22 28.88
CA SER A 377 -10.40 6.58 27.88
C SER A 377 -9.68 7.66 27.07
N ARG A 378 -8.35 7.57 26.97
CA ARG A 378 -7.48 8.60 26.39
C ARG A 378 -7.31 8.44 24.88
N GLY A 379 -7.96 7.41 24.30
CA GLY A 379 -8.07 7.18 22.87
C GLY A 379 -6.76 6.72 22.24
N ILE A 380 -6.61 5.40 22.06
CA ILE A 380 -5.42 4.78 21.46
C ILE A 380 -5.03 5.39 20.10
N GLY A 381 -6.01 5.87 19.32
CA GLY A 381 -5.78 6.48 18.01
C GLY A 381 -4.92 7.76 18.07
N PHE A 382 -5.23 8.70 18.96
CA PHE A 382 -4.44 9.94 19.05
C PHE A 382 -3.05 9.69 19.64
N ILE A 383 -2.92 8.77 20.60
CA ILE A 383 -1.61 8.37 21.16
C ILE A 383 -0.74 7.77 20.06
N ALA A 384 -1.30 6.89 19.21
CA ALA A 384 -0.59 6.33 18.07
C ALA A 384 -0.15 7.38 17.05
N VAL A 385 -1.04 8.35 16.75
CA VAL A 385 -0.70 9.50 15.90
C VAL A 385 0.46 10.32 16.51
N LEU A 386 0.41 10.59 17.81
CA LEU A 386 1.44 11.36 18.51
C LEU A 386 2.79 10.62 18.51
N LEU A 387 2.78 9.32 18.74
CA LEU A 387 3.97 8.48 18.67
C LEU A 387 4.53 8.41 17.24
N ALA A 388 3.68 8.33 16.21
CA ALA A 388 4.13 8.40 14.82
C ALA A 388 4.77 9.77 14.50
N VAL A 389 4.20 10.86 15.05
CA VAL A 389 4.80 12.21 15.00
C VAL A 389 6.17 12.23 15.67
N PHE A 390 6.33 11.61 16.85
CA PHE A 390 7.61 11.50 17.54
C PHE A 390 8.64 10.70 16.74
N ALA A 391 8.30 9.50 16.24
CA ALA A 391 9.20 8.68 15.45
C ALA A 391 9.70 9.41 14.19
N THR A 392 8.79 10.15 13.53
CA THR A 392 9.13 10.96 12.35
C THR A 392 10.01 12.15 12.72
N SER A 393 9.71 12.82 13.84
CA SER A 393 10.49 13.96 14.35
C SER A 393 11.90 13.55 14.79
N LEU A 394 12.04 12.39 15.45
CA LEU A 394 13.32 11.82 15.88
C LEU A 394 14.24 11.50 14.70
N HIS A 395 13.67 11.12 13.54
CA HIS A 395 14.45 10.91 12.31
C HIS A 395 15.06 12.22 11.78
N HIS A 396 14.38 13.36 11.96
CA HIS A 396 14.82 14.69 11.50
C HIS A 396 15.12 15.63 12.67
N ILE A 397 15.72 15.12 13.75
CA ILE A 397 15.95 15.91 14.96
C ILE A 397 17.11 16.90 14.82
N GLY A 398 18.10 16.57 13.97
CA GLY A 398 19.23 17.42 13.63
C GLY A 398 19.94 18.01 14.86
N ALA A 399 20.20 19.32 14.84
CA ALA A 399 20.90 20.03 15.91
C ALA A 399 20.21 19.97 17.28
N LYS A 400 18.90 19.67 17.34
CA LYS A 400 18.15 19.54 18.60
C LYS A 400 18.44 18.21 19.34
N GLU A 401 19.21 17.30 18.75
CA GLU A 401 19.59 16.01 19.35
C GLU A 401 20.26 16.16 20.72
N SER A 402 21.17 17.14 20.87
CA SER A 402 21.87 17.40 22.14
C SER A 402 20.91 17.74 23.29
N LYS A 403 19.80 18.43 22.98
CA LYS A 403 18.74 18.75 23.95
C LYS A 403 18.02 17.50 24.45
N LEU A 404 17.81 16.48 23.60
CA LEU A 404 17.23 15.20 24.03
C LEU A 404 18.20 14.38 24.89
N LYS A 405 19.49 14.37 24.52
CA LYS A 405 20.53 13.69 25.30
C LYS A 405 20.68 14.27 26.71
N PHE A 406 20.47 15.58 26.89
CA PHE A 406 20.42 16.21 28.21
C PHE A 406 19.30 15.63 29.11
N HIS A 407 18.21 15.15 28.52
CA HIS A 407 17.13 14.46 29.22
C HIS A 407 17.33 12.93 29.29
N ASN A 408 18.55 12.42 29.02
CA ASN A 408 18.88 10.99 28.96
C ASN A 408 18.03 10.19 27.96
N ILE A 409 17.62 10.83 26.86
CA ILE A 409 16.89 10.16 25.78
C ILE A 409 17.86 9.93 24.62
N ASP A 410 18.08 8.66 24.27
CA ASP A 410 18.70 8.29 23.00
C ASP A 410 17.64 8.38 21.88
N PRO A 411 17.83 9.27 20.87
CA PRO A 411 16.82 9.47 19.83
C PRO A 411 16.59 8.23 18.96
N GLN A 412 17.64 7.46 18.67
CA GLN A 412 17.57 6.29 17.81
C GLN A 412 16.87 5.15 18.55
N GLU A 413 17.24 4.90 19.80
CA GLU A 413 16.61 3.88 20.64
C GLU A 413 15.11 4.17 20.84
N LEU A 414 14.76 5.43 21.17
CA LEU A 414 13.36 5.81 21.35
C LEU A 414 12.56 5.65 20.06
N LYS A 415 13.11 6.07 18.92
CA LYS A 415 12.48 5.92 17.60
C LYS A 415 12.21 4.45 17.28
N ASP A 416 13.20 3.58 17.45
CA ASP A 416 13.09 2.16 17.11
C ASP A 416 12.09 1.45 18.01
N ARG A 417 12.09 1.76 19.30
CA ARG A 417 11.07 1.28 20.25
C ARG A 417 9.67 1.74 19.87
N ILE A 418 9.49 3.01 19.53
CA ILE A 418 8.20 3.54 19.09
C ILE A 418 7.71 2.81 17.84
N LEU A 419 8.54 2.70 16.80
CA LEU A 419 8.16 2.03 15.55
C LEU A 419 7.84 0.55 15.79
N ALA A 420 8.62 -0.16 16.61
CA ALA A 420 8.37 -1.56 16.94
C ALA A 420 7.00 -1.76 17.63
N VAL A 421 6.66 -0.93 18.61
CA VAL A 421 5.37 -1.03 19.30
C VAL A 421 4.22 -0.57 18.40
N LEU A 422 4.39 0.47 17.59
CA LEU A 422 3.37 0.88 16.61
C LEU A 422 3.10 -0.21 15.58
N LYS A 423 4.14 -0.94 15.12
CA LYS A 423 3.99 -2.15 14.29
C LYS A 423 3.24 -3.25 15.05
N LEU A 424 3.63 -3.54 16.29
CA LEU A 424 3.01 -4.60 17.12
C LEU A 424 1.53 -4.33 17.43
N ARG A 425 1.19 -3.06 17.71
CA ARG A 425 -0.17 -2.60 18.07
C ARG A 425 -0.95 -2.07 16.88
N PHE A 426 -0.47 -2.27 15.66
CA PHE A 426 -1.08 -1.76 14.44
C PHE A 426 -2.58 -2.10 14.37
N LEU A 427 -2.93 -3.38 14.58
CA LEU A 427 -4.33 -3.84 14.55
C LEU A 427 -5.20 -3.26 15.67
N ASP A 428 -4.64 -3.04 16.87
CA ASP A 428 -5.34 -2.38 17.98
C ASP A 428 -5.68 -0.92 17.66
N ILE A 429 -4.84 -0.26 16.85
CA ILE A 429 -5.01 1.12 16.40
C ILE A 429 -6.02 1.19 15.25
N VAL A 430 -5.83 0.40 14.18
CA VAL A 430 -6.68 0.49 12.98
C VAL A 430 -8.08 -0.07 13.17
N SER A 431 -8.26 -1.06 14.06
CA SER A 431 -9.58 -1.61 14.41
C SER A 431 -10.52 -0.59 15.05
N ARG A 432 -9.99 0.55 15.55
CA ARG A 432 -10.81 1.66 16.05
C ARG A 432 -11.64 2.33 14.97
N GLY A 433 -11.22 2.25 13.71
CA GLY A 433 -11.92 2.87 12.58
C GLY A 433 -12.12 4.37 12.75
N SER A 434 -11.16 5.09 13.35
CA SER A 434 -11.26 6.53 13.63
C SER A 434 -10.51 7.39 12.61
N LEU A 435 -10.74 8.71 12.64
CA LEU A 435 -9.97 9.65 11.82
C LEU A 435 -8.47 9.58 12.16
N GLU A 436 -8.15 9.47 13.44
CA GLU A 436 -6.77 9.32 13.91
C GLU A 436 -6.13 8.03 13.39
N ALA A 437 -6.87 6.93 13.25
CA ALA A 437 -6.35 5.72 12.62
C ALA A 437 -5.97 5.94 11.15
N VAL A 438 -6.78 6.70 10.40
CA VAL A 438 -6.42 7.12 9.02
C VAL A 438 -5.16 7.96 9.01
N GLN A 439 -5.08 8.97 9.87
CA GLN A 439 -3.92 9.87 9.96
C GLN A 439 -2.65 9.11 10.37
N PHE A 440 -2.77 8.16 11.30
CA PHE A 440 -1.70 7.26 11.71
C PHE A 440 -1.20 6.41 10.53
N CYS A 441 -2.11 5.77 9.78
CA CYS A 441 -1.74 5.01 8.57
C CYS A 441 -1.02 5.89 7.55
N VAL A 442 -1.49 7.12 7.31
CA VAL A 442 -0.83 8.06 6.38
C VAL A 442 0.60 8.39 6.83
N LEU A 443 0.80 8.74 8.11
CA LEU A 443 2.12 9.08 8.63
C LEU A 443 3.08 7.88 8.61
N LEU A 444 2.61 6.72 9.04
CA LEU A 444 3.46 5.53 9.11
C LEU A 444 3.78 4.99 7.72
N ALA A 445 2.81 5.03 6.80
CA ALA A 445 3.04 4.70 5.40
C ALA A 445 4.05 5.67 4.76
N SER A 446 3.92 6.99 4.99
CA SER A 446 4.88 7.95 4.45
C SER A 446 6.29 7.74 5.01
N TYR A 447 6.39 7.35 6.29
CA TYR A 447 7.67 7.03 6.91
C TYR A 447 8.36 5.86 6.20
N TYR A 448 7.67 4.73 6.04
CA TYR A 448 8.26 3.58 5.36
C TYR A 448 8.49 3.79 3.87
N LEU A 449 7.70 4.67 3.24
CA LEU A 449 7.89 5.07 1.85
C LEU A 449 9.26 5.75 1.65
N TYR A 450 9.66 6.59 2.59
CA TYR A 450 10.86 7.43 2.46
C TYR A 450 12.11 6.87 3.14
N HIS A 451 11.95 5.92 4.07
CA HIS A 451 13.06 5.41 4.88
C HIS A 451 13.31 3.90 4.70
N GLY A 452 12.93 3.33 3.55
CA GLY A 452 13.54 2.07 3.07
C GLY A 452 12.78 0.77 3.33
N GLU A 453 11.49 0.80 3.71
CA GLU A 453 10.65 -0.41 3.78
C GLU A 453 9.39 -0.26 2.88
N PRO A 454 9.53 -0.14 1.56
CA PRO A 454 8.39 0.10 0.66
C PRO A 454 7.32 -1.01 0.72
N GLY A 455 7.72 -2.25 1.00
CA GLY A 455 6.80 -3.38 1.23
C GLY A 455 5.85 -3.18 2.41
N MET A 456 6.17 -2.29 3.35
CA MET A 456 5.27 -1.88 4.44
C MET A 456 4.45 -0.64 4.07
N ALA A 457 5.02 0.29 3.30
CA ALA A 457 4.38 1.56 2.96
C ALA A 457 3.03 1.37 2.24
N TRP A 458 2.98 0.48 1.25
CA TRP A 458 1.78 0.27 0.44
C TRP A 458 0.63 -0.43 1.20
N PRO A 459 0.85 -1.55 1.92
CA PRO A 459 -0.19 -2.15 2.77
C PRO A 459 -0.74 -1.21 3.85
N LEU A 460 0.12 -0.38 4.46
CA LEU A 460 -0.29 0.63 5.44
C LEU A 460 -1.15 1.72 4.81
N SER A 461 -0.76 2.22 3.63
CA SER A 461 -1.55 3.15 2.83
C SER A 461 -2.92 2.57 2.49
N GLY A 462 -2.96 1.32 1.98
CA GLY A 462 -4.20 0.61 1.68
C GLY A 462 -5.11 0.42 2.91
N SER A 463 -4.53 0.15 4.08
CA SER A 463 -5.28 0.09 5.35
C SER A 463 -5.92 1.43 5.69
N GLY A 464 -5.16 2.53 5.58
CA GLY A 464 -5.68 3.89 5.75
C GLY A 464 -6.81 4.22 4.78
N LEU A 465 -6.67 3.82 3.50
CA LEU A 465 -7.70 3.97 2.47
C LEU A 465 -9.00 3.23 2.84
N ARG A 466 -8.92 1.97 3.27
CA ARG A 466 -10.11 1.20 3.66
C ARG A 466 -10.84 1.82 4.85
N ILE A 467 -10.10 2.30 5.85
CA ILE A 467 -10.70 3.01 7.00
C ILE A 467 -11.33 4.33 6.53
N ALA A 468 -10.65 5.10 5.67
CA ALA A 468 -11.16 6.34 5.11
C ALA A 468 -12.44 6.13 4.29
N GLN A 469 -12.51 5.03 3.52
CA GLN A 469 -13.70 4.62 2.78
C GLN A 469 -14.85 4.26 3.74
N ALA A 470 -14.60 3.45 4.76
CA ALA A 470 -15.58 3.09 5.78
C ALA A 470 -16.13 4.32 6.54
N LEU A 471 -15.27 5.31 6.78
CA LEU A 471 -15.65 6.60 7.37
C LEU A 471 -16.32 7.57 6.38
N ASN A 472 -16.49 7.20 5.11
CA ASN A 472 -17.02 8.06 4.04
C ASN A 472 -16.22 9.36 3.83
N LEU A 473 -14.89 9.35 4.05
CA LEU A 473 -14.05 10.53 3.82
C LEU A 473 -13.97 10.93 2.33
N HIS A 474 -14.12 9.94 1.43
CA HIS A 474 -14.19 10.11 -0.02
C HIS A 474 -15.48 10.78 -0.53
N ARG A 475 -16.48 10.95 0.35
CA ARG A 475 -17.79 11.49 0.00
C ARG A 475 -17.94 12.94 0.43
N LYS A 476 -18.72 13.71 -0.34
CA LYS A 476 -19.12 15.06 -0.01
C LYS A 476 -19.97 15.07 1.26
N MET A 477 -19.49 15.78 2.28
CA MET A 477 -20.26 16.11 3.47
C MET A 477 -20.94 17.46 3.26
N THR A 478 -22.22 17.59 3.64
CA THR A 478 -22.94 18.87 3.59
C THR A 478 -22.29 19.84 4.57
N ALA A 479 -22.00 21.06 4.12
CA ALA A 479 -21.54 22.12 5.02
C ALA A 479 -22.61 22.36 6.09
N GLY A 480 -22.18 22.48 7.34
CA GLY A 480 -23.06 22.86 8.44
C GLY A 480 -23.54 24.30 8.28
N ASP A 481 -24.35 24.75 9.23
CA ASP A 481 -24.54 26.18 9.43
C ASP A 481 -23.16 26.85 9.59
N PRO A 482 -22.85 27.97 8.90
CA PRO A 482 -21.59 28.70 9.08
C PRO A 482 -21.29 29.07 10.55
N SER A 483 -22.33 29.16 11.40
CA SER A 483 -22.17 29.39 12.84
C SER A 483 -21.68 28.17 13.64
N ASP A 484 -21.79 26.95 13.10
CA ASP A 484 -21.33 25.72 13.75
C ASP A 484 -19.84 25.48 13.46
N GLN A 485 -18.99 26.20 14.19
CA GLN A 485 -17.53 26.14 14.03
C GLN A 485 -16.96 24.75 14.28
N ALA A 486 -17.53 23.97 15.21
CA ALA A 486 -17.03 22.65 15.56
C ALA A 486 -17.28 21.63 14.44
N LEU A 487 -18.49 21.65 13.84
CA LEU A 487 -18.80 20.80 12.70
C LEU A 487 -17.97 21.18 11.47
N ASN A 488 -17.81 22.48 11.21
CA ASN A 488 -17.01 22.95 10.08
C ASN A 488 -15.53 22.59 10.23
N GLN A 489 -14.95 22.68 11.43
CA GLN A 489 -13.61 22.16 11.72
C GLN A 489 -13.49 20.67 11.39
N GLN A 490 -14.41 19.84 11.89
CA GLN A 490 -14.40 18.40 11.64
C GLN A 490 -14.49 18.07 10.15
N ILE A 491 -15.27 18.83 9.38
CA ILE A 491 -15.35 18.68 7.93
C ILE A 491 -13.99 18.93 7.28
N GLN A 492 -13.24 19.92 7.74
CA GLN A 492 -11.92 20.25 7.18
C GLN A 492 -10.88 19.20 7.56
N ASP A 493 -10.86 18.73 8.81
CA ASP A 493 -9.96 17.66 9.24
C ASP A 493 -10.18 16.38 8.41
N ARG A 494 -11.46 16.05 8.14
CA ARG A 494 -11.85 14.91 7.30
C ARG A 494 -11.38 15.08 5.85
N LYS A 495 -11.48 16.28 5.28
CA LYS A 495 -10.95 16.56 3.94
C LYS A 495 -9.44 16.45 3.90
N ARG A 496 -8.72 17.00 4.89
CA ARG A 496 -7.24 16.91 4.97
C ARG A 496 -6.79 15.47 5.01
N ALA A 497 -7.44 14.63 5.85
CA ALA A 497 -7.14 13.21 5.91
C ALA A 497 -7.42 12.48 4.58
N TRP A 498 -8.55 12.76 3.93
CA TRP A 498 -8.84 12.16 2.62
C TRP A 498 -7.82 12.54 1.55
N TRP A 499 -7.51 13.83 1.42
CA TRP A 499 -6.56 14.30 0.41
C TRP A 499 -5.13 13.81 0.71
N ALA A 500 -4.77 13.59 1.98
CA ALA A 500 -3.52 12.93 2.33
C ALA A 500 -3.50 11.45 1.91
N VAL A 501 -4.60 10.70 2.08
CA VAL A 501 -4.76 9.33 1.54
C VAL A 501 -4.67 9.33 0.01
N TYR A 502 -5.33 10.28 -0.65
CA TYR A 502 -5.30 10.40 -2.11
C TYR A 502 -3.88 10.61 -2.64
N GLU A 503 -3.13 11.52 -2.01
CA GLU A 503 -1.76 11.83 -2.40
C GLU A 503 -0.84 10.64 -2.17
N ILE A 504 -0.84 10.03 -0.98
CA ILE A 504 0.07 8.90 -0.71
C ILE A 504 -0.22 7.68 -1.59
N ASP A 505 -1.48 7.39 -1.92
CA ASP A 505 -1.86 6.33 -2.87
C ASP A 505 -1.31 6.60 -4.28
N THR A 506 -1.46 7.84 -4.75
CA THR A 506 -0.93 8.30 -6.03
C THR A 506 0.59 8.24 -6.06
N PHE A 507 1.25 8.65 -4.97
CA PHE A 507 2.70 8.63 -4.84
C PHE A 507 3.26 7.21 -4.79
N CYS A 508 2.68 6.30 -3.99
CA CYS A 508 3.07 4.89 -3.98
C CYS A 508 2.99 4.28 -5.39
N SER A 509 1.88 4.54 -6.09
CA SER A 509 1.67 4.05 -7.46
C SER A 509 2.69 4.64 -8.44
N MET A 510 2.94 5.96 -8.38
CA MET A 510 3.93 6.64 -9.21
C MET A 510 5.36 6.15 -8.94
N LEU A 511 5.73 5.90 -7.69
CA LEU A 511 7.11 5.61 -7.32
C LEU A 511 7.49 4.14 -7.50
N TYR A 512 6.56 3.21 -7.25
CA TYR A 512 6.85 1.76 -7.20
C TYR A 512 6.06 0.95 -8.23
N GLY A 513 5.11 1.55 -8.95
CA GLY A 513 4.36 0.85 -9.99
C GLY A 513 3.22 0.03 -9.44
N PHE A 514 2.90 0.22 -8.15
CA PHE A 514 1.71 -0.35 -7.57
C PHE A 514 0.46 0.14 -8.30
N PRO A 515 -0.58 -0.69 -8.43
CA PRO A 515 -1.87 -0.25 -8.94
C PRO A 515 -2.51 0.76 -7.99
N LEU A 516 -3.20 1.76 -8.54
CA LEU A 516 -3.97 2.72 -7.74
C LEU A 516 -5.05 2.01 -6.92
N GLY A 517 -5.24 2.42 -5.66
CA GLY A 517 -6.15 1.75 -4.74
C GLY A 517 -7.64 2.04 -4.97
N PHE A 518 -7.96 3.10 -5.73
CA PHE A 518 -9.34 3.54 -5.96
C PHE A 518 -9.51 4.40 -7.23
N SER A 519 -10.72 4.43 -7.77
CA SER A 519 -11.09 5.29 -8.91
C SER A 519 -11.57 6.67 -8.45
N ASP A 520 -11.24 7.71 -9.23
CA ASP A 520 -11.78 9.05 -8.99
C ASP A 520 -13.29 9.11 -9.22
N SER A 521 -13.84 8.20 -10.03
CA SER A 521 -15.28 8.09 -10.25
C SER A 521 -16.08 7.70 -9.00
N ASP A 522 -15.42 7.08 -8.01
CA ASP A 522 -16.03 6.73 -6.73
C ASP A 522 -16.00 7.90 -5.73
N CYS A 523 -15.32 9.00 -6.05
CA CYS A 523 -15.02 10.09 -5.13
C CYS A 523 -15.80 11.35 -5.50
N ASN A 524 -16.42 12.00 -4.52
CA ASN A 524 -17.06 13.31 -4.71
C ASN A 524 -16.76 14.32 -3.61
N VAL A 525 -15.74 14.06 -2.78
CA VAL A 525 -15.20 15.01 -1.81
C VAL A 525 -14.84 16.34 -2.48
N LYS A 526 -15.01 17.46 -1.75
CA LYS A 526 -14.60 18.77 -2.26
C LYS A 526 -13.08 18.92 -2.19
N ALA A 527 -12.51 19.70 -3.11
CA ALA A 527 -11.14 20.17 -3.00
C ALA A 527 -10.90 20.92 -1.68
N LEU A 528 -9.64 20.92 -1.23
CA LEU A 528 -9.23 21.71 -0.08
C LEU A 528 -9.41 23.20 -0.38
N ASP A 529 -9.85 23.94 0.64
CA ASP A 529 -9.98 25.40 0.57
C ASP A 529 -8.66 26.03 1.01
N PRO A 530 -7.95 26.76 0.13
CA PRO A 530 -6.69 27.41 0.51
C PRO A 530 -6.85 28.51 1.58
N TYR A 531 -8.07 28.98 1.84
CA TYR A 531 -8.42 30.01 2.83
C TYR A 531 -9.21 29.47 4.02
N ASP A 532 -9.14 28.16 4.27
CA ASP A 532 -9.78 27.49 5.39
C ASP A 532 -9.50 28.21 6.73
N GLU A 533 -10.56 28.70 7.40
CA GLU A 533 -10.53 29.67 8.52
C GLU A 533 -9.82 29.19 9.79
N TYR A 534 -9.55 27.89 9.86
CA TYR A 534 -9.12 27.25 11.08
C TYR A 534 -7.61 27.21 11.24
N SER A 535 -6.85 27.10 10.15
CA SER A 535 -5.39 27.08 10.19
C SER A 535 -4.83 28.37 10.79
N GLY A 536 -4.03 28.32 11.85
CA GLY A 536 -3.50 29.53 12.52
C GLY A 536 -2.84 30.57 11.59
N SER A 537 -2.32 30.17 10.43
CA SER A 537 -1.74 31.04 9.40
C SER A 537 -2.73 31.67 8.39
N THR A 538 -4.01 31.27 8.36
CA THR A 538 -4.96 31.71 7.31
C THR A 538 -5.77 32.95 7.68
N LYS A 539 -5.87 33.33 8.97
CA LYS A 539 -6.64 34.50 9.39
C LYS A 539 -6.06 35.81 8.84
N GLU A 540 -4.75 36.03 8.99
CA GLU A 540 -4.07 37.20 8.43
C GLU A 540 -3.95 37.12 6.90
N SER A 541 -3.65 35.93 6.38
CA SER A 541 -3.53 35.67 4.93
C SER A 541 -4.83 35.96 4.17
N ARG A 542 -6.00 35.63 4.72
CA ARG A 542 -7.30 35.94 4.10
C ARG A 542 -7.65 37.43 4.17
N GLN A 543 -7.34 38.10 5.28
CA GLN A 543 -7.53 39.54 5.41
C GLN A 543 -6.67 40.32 4.41
N THR A 544 -5.45 39.84 4.18
CA THR A 544 -4.48 40.43 3.23
C THR A 544 -4.59 39.85 1.81
N ARG A 545 -5.45 38.84 1.59
CA ARG A 545 -5.55 38.00 0.38
C ARG A 545 -4.21 37.40 -0.08
N GLY A 546 -3.25 37.22 0.82
CA GLY A 546 -1.98 36.55 0.56
C GLY A 546 -2.12 35.03 0.41
N PRO A 547 -1.06 34.33 -0.04
CA PRO A 547 -0.99 32.87 0.06
C PRO A 547 -0.72 32.44 1.52
N SER A 548 -1.29 31.30 1.93
CA SER A 548 -1.00 30.63 3.20
C SER A 548 -0.20 29.35 2.95
N LEU A 549 0.41 28.76 3.99
CA LEU A 549 1.10 27.47 3.87
C LEU A 549 0.19 26.33 3.36
N LEU A 550 -1.14 26.45 3.47
CA LEU A 550 -2.09 25.47 2.96
C LEU A 550 -2.20 25.48 1.42
N PHE A 551 -1.82 26.58 0.77
CA PHE A 551 -1.81 26.64 -0.70
C PHE A 551 -0.92 25.56 -1.33
N TYR A 552 0.18 25.21 -0.67
CA TYR A 552 1.04 24.11 -1.10
C TYR A 552 0.25 22.81 -1.15
N LYS A 553 -0.46 22.44 -0.07
CA LYS A 553 -1.29 21.23 -0.03
C LYS A 553 -2.35 21.23 -1.12
N CYS A 554 -3.08 22.34 -1.29
CA CYS A 554 -4.08 22.47 -2.35
C CYS A 554 -3.47 22.28 -3.75
N SER A 555 -2.28 22.82 -3.97
CA SER A 555 -1.55 22.69 -5.23
C SER A 555 -1.08 21.25 -5.46
N MET A 556 -0.57 20.60 -4.41
CA MET A 556 -0.09 19.22 -4.45
C MET A 556 -1.21 18.21 -4.68
N SER A 557 -2.37 18.40 -4.04
CA SER A 557 -3.58 17.61 -4.28
C SER A 557 -4.04 17.72 -5.75
N ARG A 558 -4.01 18.93 -6.33
CA ARG A 558 -4.36 19.16 -7.74
C ARG A 558 -3.35 18.51 -8.69
N LEU A 559 -2.04 18.60 -8.38
CA LEU A 559 -0.99 17.93 -9.16
C LEU A 559 -1.17 16.41 -9.11
N SER A 560 -1.43 15.86 -7.93
CA SER A 560 -1.66 14.42 -7.74
C SER A 560 -2.85 13.92 -8.56
N ALA A 561 -3.91 14.73 -8.73
CA ALA A 561 -5.01 14.38 -9.63
C ALA A 561 -4.61 14.32 -11.13
N ILE A 562 -3.67 15.17 -11.56
CA ILE A 562 -3.10 15.13 -12.91
C ILE A 562 -2.21 13.89 -13.07
N VAL A 563 -1.32 13.64 -12.11
CA VAL A 563 -0.44 12.46 -12.08
C VAL A 563 -1.27 11.17 -12.09
N LYS A 564 -2.31 11.08 -11.25
CA LYS A 564 -3.22 9.93 -11.25
C LYS A 564 -3.92 9.73 -12.60
N SER A 565 -4.34 10.82 -13.25
CA SER A 565 -4.89 10.76 -14.61
C SER A 565 -3.87 10.21 -15.62
N ALA A 566 -2.60 10.58 -15.49
CA ALA A 566 -1.51 10.07 -16.32
C ALA A 566 -1.25 8.59 -16.07
N LEU A 567 -1.18 8.15 -14.80
CA LEU A 567 -1.03 6.75 -14.42
C LEU A 567 -2.14 5.88 -15.01
N VAL A 568 -3.40 6.30 -14.90
CA VAL A 568 -4.53 5.56 -15.48
C VAL A 568 -4.52 5.61 -17.01
N GLY A 569 -4.33 6.79 -17.59
CA GLY A 569 -4.54 7.04 -19.02
C GLY A 569 -3.39 6.60 -19.93
N LEU A 570 -2.17 6.58 -19.40
CA LEU A 570 -0.93 6.26 -20.13
C LEU A 570 -0.32 4.92 -19.70
N TYR A 571 -0.43 4.53 -18.42
CA TYR A 571 0.26 3.34 -17.87
C TYR A 571 -0.70 2.19 -17.46
N GLY A 572 -2.00 2.46 -17.29
CA GLY A 572 -2.97 1.47 -16.79
C GLY A 572 -3.18 0.27 -17.72
N THR A 573 -3.24 -0.94 -17.14
CA THR A 573 -3.34 -2.27 -17.80
C THR A 573 -4.73 -2.64 -18.34
N ARG A 574 -5.61 -1.67 -18.63
CA ARG A 574 -6.96 -2.01 -19.11
C ARG A 574 -6.88 -2.75 -20.46
N HIS A 575 -7.18 -4.04 -20.37
CA HIS A 575 -7.65 -4.95 -21.42
C HIS A 575 -8.62 -4.23 -22.36
N ASP A 576 -8.09 -3.63 -23.41
CA ASP A 576 -8.81 -3.45 -24.66
C ASP A 576 -8.13 -4.42 -25.62
N ASP A 577 -8.85 -5.48 -25.98
CA ASP A 577 -8.39 -6.59 -26.82
C ASP A 577 -7.44 -6.13 -27.94
N GLY A 578 -6.18 -6.56 -27.86
CA GLY A 578 -5.22 -6.57 -28.98
C GLY A 578 -4.88 -5.23 -29.66
N LYS A 579 -5.11 -4.07 -29.02
CA LYS A 579 -4.91 -2.75 -29.67
C LYS A 579 -3.98 -1.77 -28.96
N ARG A 580 -3.19 -2.19 -27.96
CA ARG A 580 -2.22 -1.30 -27.29
C ARG A 580 -1.15 -0.74 -28.23
N THR A 581 -0.88 -1.41 -29.35
CA THR A 581 0.23 -1.11 -30.26
C THR A 581 -0.15 -0.34 -31.53
N ASN A 582 -1.44 -0.07 -31.82
CA ASN A 582 -1.86 0.39 -33.15
C ASN A 582 -2.46 1.79 -33.24
N ASN A 583 -2.44 2.62 -32.17
CA ASN A 583 -2.90 4.02 -32.28
C ASN A 583 -1.95 5.05 -31.62
N PRO A 584 -0.77 5.32 -32.24
CA PRO A 584 0.16 6.35 -31.80
C PRO A 584 -0.46 7.75 -31.66
N LYS A 585 -1.44 8.07 -32.53
CA LYS A 585 -2.16 9.36 -32.51
C LYS A 585 -2.96 9.54 -31.22
N GLY A 586 -3.70 8.51 -30.80
CA GLY A 586 -4.47 8.53 -29.56
C GLY A 586 -3.60 8.63 -28.29
N LEU A 587 -2.39 8.07 -28.31
CA LEU A 587 -1.42 8.24 -27.22
C LEU A 587 -0.89 9.68 -27.17
N PHE A 588 -0.52 10.24 -28.32
CA PHE A 588 -0.07 11.62 -28.44
C PHE A 588 -1.11 12.62 -27.94
N ASP A 589 -2.38 12.47 -28.35
CA ASP A 589 -3.47 13.35 -27.92
C ASP A 589 -3.66 13.34 -26.39
N LYS A 590 -3.54 12.17 -25.76
CA LYS A 590 -3.59 12.04 -24.30
C LYS A 590 -2.42 12.76 -23.62
N VAL A 591 -1.19 12.56 -24.14
CA VAL A 591 0.01 13.22 -23.62
C VAL A 591 -0.11 14.74 -23.74
N ALA A 592 -0.53 15.26 -24.89
CA ALA A 592 -0.76 16.68 -25.12
C ALA A 592 -1.81 17.27 -24.17
N ALA A 593 -2.95 16.57 -23.99
CA ALA A 593 -4.00 17.01 -23.07
C ALA A 593 -3.55 17.03 -21.61
N LEU A 594 -2.79 16.02 -21.16
CA LEU A 594 -2.22 15.96 -19.82
C LEU A 594 -1.15 17.03 -19.60
N ASN A 595 -0.27 17.24 -20.58
CA ASN A 595 0.73 18.30 -20.55
C ASN A 595 0.09 19.69 -20.46
N GLY A 596 -0.97 19.96 -21.25
CA GLY A 596 -1.72 21.22 -21.17
C GLY A 596 -2.33 21.46 -19.78
N ARG A 597 -2.90 20.43 -19.15
CA ARG A 597 -3.39 20.50 -17.76
C ARG A 597 -2.26 20.77 -16.77
N LEU A 598 -1.10 20.14 -16.95
CA LEU A 598 0.07 20.32 -16.08
C LEU A 598 0.64 21.75 -16.18
N GLN A 599 0.77 22.29 -17.39
CA GLN A 599 1.21 23.66 -17.64
C GLN A 599 0.22 24.68 -17.07
N GLU A 600 -1.08 24.47 -17.24
CA GLU A 600 -2.12 25.31 -16.64
C GLU A 600 -2.04 25.28 -15.12
N TRP A 601 -1.86 24.11 -14.53
CA TRP A 601 -1.65 23.97 -13.10
C TRP A 601 -0.45 24.80 -12.62
N HIS A 602 0.69 24.74 -13.31
CA HIS A 602 1.90 25.50 -12.95
C HIS A 602 1.68 27.01 -13.08
N ARG A 603 1.02 27.47 -14.15
CA ARG A 603 0.62 28.88 -14.32
C ARG A 603 -0.38 29.36 -13.28
N SER A 604 -1.14 28.46 -12.66
CA SER A 604 -2.09 28.79 -11.60
C SER A 604 -1.48 28.89 -10.19
N LEU A 605 -0.19 28.53 -10.03
CA LEU A 605 0.49 28.62 -8.72
C LEU A 605 0.59 30.08 -8.26
N ALA A 606 0.40 30.30 -6.96
CA ALA A 606 0.60 31.62 -6.35
C ALA A 606 2.07 32.05 -6.50
N PRO A 607 2.39 33.36 -6.64
CA PRO A 607 3.76 33.82 -6.85
C PRO A 607 4.77 33.30 -5.82
N LYS A 608 4.44 33.31 -4.52
CA LYS A 608 5.31 32.76 -3.46
C LYS A 608 5.59 31.25 -3.55
N LEU A 609 4.81 30.52 -4.35
CA LEU A 609 4.96 29.09 -4.57
C LEU A 609 5.60 28.76 -5.93
N ARG A 610 6.03 29.78 -6.69
CA ARG A 610 6.82 29.62 -7.89
C ARG A 610 8.29 29.73 -7.51
N PHE A 611 9.09 28.84 -8.10
CA PHE A 611 10.52 28.84 -7.87
C PHE A 611 11.20 29.74 -8.90
N ASP A 612 11.72 30.88 -8.45
CA ASP A 612 12.28 31.91 -9.34
C ASP A 612 13.81 31.83 -9.52
N GLY A 613 14.51 30.90 -8.85
CA GLY A 613 15.90 30.52 -9.14
C GLY A 613 16.98 31.62 -9.09
N HIS A 614 16.64 32.86 -8.76
CA HIS A 614 17.46 34.04 -9.07
C HIS A 614 18.22 34.67 -7.90
N ASP A 615 18.16 34.11 -6.69
CA ASP A 615 18.87 34.70 -5.55
C ASP A 615 20.34 34.21 -5.54
N PRO A 616 21.33 35.10 -5.76
CA PRO A 616 22.74 34.72 -5.75
C PRO A 616 23.17 34.23 -4.36
N LEU A 617 24.15 33.32 -4.34
CA LEU A 617 24.80 32.77 -3.14
C LEU A 617 25.32 33.80 -2.12
N SER A 618 25.31 35.11 -2.43
CA SER A 618 25.91 36.17 -1.62
C SER A 618 25.07 36.67 -0.44
N GLU A 619 23.77 36.35 -0.35
CA GLU A 619 22.92 36.79 0.77
C GLU A 619 22.38 35.66 1.66
N VAL A 620 22.49 34.40 1.23
CA VAL A 620 22.10 33.26 2.07
C VAL A 620 23.27 32.92 3.00
N GLN A 621 23.40 33.68 4.10
CA GLN A 621 23.93 33.08 5.32
C GLN A 621 23.06 31.84 5.57
N VAL A 622 23.62 30.64 5.38
CA VAL A 622 23.03 29.41 5.91
C VAL A 622 22.88 29.68 7.40
N ALA A 623 21.68 30.09 7.80
CA ALA A 623 21.40 30.48 9.17
C ALA A 623 21.43 29.18 9.99
N HIS A 624 22.63 28.79 10.40
CA HIS A 624 22.84 27.72 11.35
C HIS A 624 22.14 28.13 12.64
N ASP A 625 21.12 27.35 13.00
CA ASP A 625 20.52 27.29 14.33
C ASP A 625 20.11 28.62 15.00
N ARG A 626 19.86 29.69 14.23
CA ARG A 626 19.02 30.79 14.75
C ARG A 626 17.58 30.33 14.71
N GLU A 627 16.90 30.39 15.86
CA GLU A 627 15.44 30.23 15.97
C GLU A 627 14.78 31.28 15.07
N ARG A 628 14.53 30.93 13.81
CA ARG A 628 13.76 31.76 12.85
C ARG A 628 12.37 31.94 13.46
N THR A 629 11.93 33.19 13.62
CA THR A 629 10.62 33.48 14.21
C THR A 629 9.78 34.36 13.29
N GLY A 630 8.46 34.18 13.34
CA GLY A 630 7.51 34.98 12.57
C GLY A 630 7.73 34.87 11.05
N ARG A 631 7.83 36.02 10.37
CA ARG A 631 7.85 36.11 8.90
C ARG A 631 9.05 35.45 8.23
N GLU A 632 10.24 35.52 8.83
CA GLU A 632 11.45 34.89 8.28
C GLU A 632 11.31 33.36 8.19
N PHE A 633 10.65 32.76 9.18
CA PHE A 633 10.38 31.33 9.18
C PHE A 633 9.32 30.94 8.13
N GLU A 634 8.29 31.78 7.98
CA GLU A 634 7.25 31.55 6.98
C GLU A 634 7.79 31.68 5.55
N ASP A 635 8.61 32.69 5.25
CA ASP A 635 9.25 32.84 3.94
C ASP A 635 10.22 31.68 3.66
N TYR A 636 10.93 31.17 4.67
CA TYR A 636 11.70 29.94 4.56
C TYR A 636 10.83 28.75 4.13
N LEU A 637 9.68 28.52 4.77
CA LEU A 637 8.79 27.42 4.41
C LEU A 637 8.21 27.60 2.99
N PHE A 638 7.86 28.82 2.58
CA PHE A 638 7.41 29.07 1.20
C PHE A 638 8.48 28.74 0.16
N ARG A 639 9.77 29.04 0.43
CA ARG A 639 10.87 28.65 -0.46
C ARG A 639 10.99 27.13 -0.58
N LEU A 640 10.86 26.39 0.51
CA LEU A 640 10.85 24.92 0.47
C LEU A 640 9.65 24.36 -0.30
N GLN A 641 8.47 24.95 -0.11
CA GLN A 641 7.25 24.57 -0.83
C GLN A 641 7.37 24.84 -2.33
N ALA A 642 7.91 26.01 -2.73
CA ALA A 642 8.17 26.35 -4.12
C ALA A 642 9.18 25.39 -4.77
N LEU A 643 10.28 25.08 -4.07
CA LEU A 643 11.27 24.10 -4.50
C LEU A 643 10.63 22.72 -4.73
N SER A 644 9.85 22.23 -3.75
CA SER A 644 9.16 20.94 -3.84
C SER A 644 8.16 20.89 -5.00
N LEU A 645 7.35 21.94 -5.20
CA LEU A 645 6.40 22.01 -6.31
C LEU A 645 7.09 22.06 -7.67
N LYS A 646 8.21 22.77 -7.78
CA LYS A 646 9.00 22.84 -9.02
C LYS A 646 9.58 21.48 -9.39
N LEU A 647 10.17 20.77 -8.43
CA LEU A 647 10.69 19.41 -8.67
C LEU A 647 9.57 18.44 -9.06
N ALA A 648 8.43 18.48 -8.35
CA ALA A 648 7.29 17.63 -8.65
C ALA A 648 6.67 17.93 -10.03
N TYR A 649 6.65 19.20 -10.45
CA TYR A 649 6.19 19.63 -11.77
C TYR A 649 7.06 19.04 -12.89
N GLU A 650 8.38 19.20 -12.81
CA GLU A 650 9.28 18.68 -13.84
C GLU A 650 9.25 17.14 -13.86
N ASN A 651 9.15 16.50 -12.70
CA ASN A 651 9.00 15.04 -12.62
C ASN A 651 7.69 14.55 -13.27
N ALA A 652 6.57 15.23 -13.03
CA ALA A 652 5.30 14.91 -13.67
C ALA A 652 5.36 15.12 -15.19
N LYS A 653 6.14 16.11 -15.65
CA LYS A 653 6.37 16.36 -17.07
C LYS A 653 7.13 15.20 -17.73
N ILE A 654 8.18 14.68 -17.09
CA ILE A 654 8.89 13.47 -17.55
C ILE A 654 7.92 12.29 -17.61
N LEU A 655 7.17 12.03 -16.53
CA LEU A 655 6.20 10.93 -16.46
C LEU A 655 5.15 10.98 -17.59
N ILE A 656 4.68 12.16 -17.97
CA ILE A 656 3.66 12.35 -19.01
C ILE A 656 4.22 12.11 -20.42
N HIS A 657 5.46 12.55 -20.71
CA HIS A 657 6.04 12.45 -22.06
C HIS A 657 6.76 11.12 -22.32
N ARG A 658 7.24 10.43 -21.27
CA ARG A 658 7.99 9.16 -21.36
C ARG A 658 7.34 8.10 -22.28
N PRO A 659 6.01 7.85 -22.28
CA PRO A 659 5.43 6.80 -23.12
C PRO A 659 5.63 7.01 -24.62
N LEU A 660 5.89 8.24 -25.07
CA LEU A 660 6.14 8.54 -26.49
C LEU A 660 7.58 8.22 -26.93
N LEU A 661 8.51 8.00 -25.99
CA LEU A 661 9.92 7.81 -26.34
C LEU A 661 10.12 6.51 -27.14
N SER A 662 9.29 5.49 -26.91
CA SER A 662 9.35 4.16 -27.56
C SER A 662 8.94 4.13 -29.04
N PHE A 663 8.61 5.27 -29.62
CA PHE A 663 8.17 5.40 -31.01
C PHE A 663 9.10 6.32 -31.79
N LYS A 664 9.22 6.08 -33.10
CA LYS A 664 9.90 6.97 -34.05
C LYS A 664 9.13 7.07 -35.36
N MET A 665 9.32 8.17 -36.07
CA MET A 665 8.81 8.32 -37.44
C MET A 665 9.52 7.35 -38.39
N ALA A 666 8.76 6.65 -39.24
CA ALA A 666 9.33 5.90 -40.36
C ALA A 666 9.98 6.90 -41.33
N SER A 667 11.18 6.60 -41.82
CA SER A 667 11.91 7.50 -42.72
C SER A 667 11.13 7.67 -44.03
N SER A 668 10.48 8.81 -44.22
CA SER A 668 9.87 9.15 -45.50
C SER A 668 10.98 9.43 -46.52
N THR A 669 11.13 8.57 -47.53
CA THR A 669 11.87 8.84 -48.76
C THR A 669 11.15 9.89 -49.62
N SER A 670 10.89 11.08 -49.08
CA SER A 670 10.29 12.19 -49.81
C SER A 670 11.25 13.38 -49.83
N THR A 671 11.89 13.56 -50.97
CA THR A 671 12.63 14.75 -51.38
C THR A 671 11.69 15.92 -51.63
N ASP A 672 11.01 16.42 -50.59
CA ASP A 672 10.28 17.69 -50.66
C ASP A 672 10.74 18.63 -49.55
N THR A 673 11.69 19.47 -49.94
CA THR A 673 12.13 20.67 -49.23
C THR A 673 11.03 21.72 -49.30
N THR A 674 10.09 21.74 -48.36
CA THR A 674 9.41 22.95 -47.84
C THR A 674 8.50 22.55 -46.69
N THR A 675 8.71 23.16 -45.51
CA THR A 675 8.16 22.80 -44.18
C THR A 675 8.85 21.61 -43.51
N SER A 676 9.85 21.91 -42.68
CA SER A 676 10.44 20.98 -41.71
C SER A 676 9.34 20.49 -40.76
N LYS A 677 8.75 19.32 -41.03
CA LYS A 677 7.81 18.67 -40.11
C LYS A 677 8.55 18.29 -38.84
N THR A 678 8.20 18.90 -37.71
CA THR A 678 8.76 18.59 -36.39
C THR A 678 8.27 17.22 -35.94
N ASP A 679 9.19 16.30 -35.69
CA ASP A 679 8.88 14.95 -35.23
C ASP A 679 8.35 15.00 -33.77
N PRO A 680 7.09 14.60 -33.50
CA PRO A 680 6.49 14.67 -32.16
C PRO A 680 7.19 13.79 -31.12
N PHE A 681 7.84 12.70 -31.55
CA PHE A 681 8.58 11.81 -30.66
C PHE A 681 9.91 12.44 -30.22
N ARG A 682 10.58 13.15 -31.15
CA ARG A 682 11.75 13.98 -30.81
C ARG A 682 11.38 15.12 -29.87
N LEU A 683 10.23 15.76 -30.06
CA LEU A 683 9.73 16.78 -29.14
C LEU A 683 9.51 16.20 -27.74
N ALA A 684 8.88 15.02 -27.62
CA ALA A 684 8.69 14.37 -26.32
C ALA A 684 10.03 14.08 -25.60
N MET A 685 11.05 13.61 -26.34
CA MET A 685 12.41 13.43 -25.79
C MET A 685 13.02 14.76 -25.33
N GLN A 686 12.87 15.82 -26.13
CA GLN A 686 13.33 17.16 -25.76
C GLN A 686 12.63 17.67 -24.50
N GLU A 687 11.33 17.47 -24.35
CA GLU A 687 10.56 17.85 -23.17
C GLU A 687 11.02 17.11 -21.90
N CYS A 688 11.27 15.79 -22.00
CA CYS A 688 11.84 14.99 -20.91
C CYS A 688 13.24 15.46 -20.52
N ARG A 689 14.13 15.68 -21.50
CA ARG A 689 15.49 16.16 -21.26
C ARG A 689 15.49 17.54 -20.61
N GLU A 690 14.71 18.48 -21.14
CA GLU A 690 14.64 19.83 -20.59
C GLU A 690 14.13 19.78 -19.14
N ALA A 691 13.10 19.00 -18.85
CA ALA A 691 12.60 18.81 -17.50
C ALA A 691 13.69 18.27 -16.55
N ALA A 692 14.46 17.27 -16.99
CA ALA A 692 15.56 16.70 -16.20
C ALA A 692 16.71 17.71 -15.98
N LEU A 693 17.05 18.52 -16.99
CA LEU A 693 18.01 19.62 -16.85
C LEU A 693 17.52 20.70 -15.89
N GLN A 694 16.22 21.03 -15.90
CA GLN A 694 15.62 21.96 -14.94
C GLN A 694 15.71 21.41 -13.52
N ILE A 695 15.45 20.12 -13.31
CA ILE A 695 15.65 19.45 -12.00
C ILE A 695 17.11 19.61 -11.54
N SER A 696 18.09 19.37 -12.42
CA SER A 696 19.51 19.57 -12.11
C SER A 696 19.82 21.00 -11.69
N LYS A 697 19.38 22.00 -12.47
CA LYS A 697 19.59 23.43 -12.18
C LYS A 697 19.00 23.83 -10.83
N VAL A 698 17.79 23.35 -10.52
CA VAL A 698 17.10 23.59 -9.25
C VAL A 698 17.84 22.92 -8.08
N ALA A 699 18.32 21.69 -8.27
CA ALA A 699 19.08 20.95 -7.26
C ALA A 699 20.41 21.63 -6.90
N SER A 700 21.05 22.32 -7.85
CA SER A 700 22.28 23.07 -7.61
C SER A 700 22.08 24.38 -6.82
N THR A 701 20.85 24.75 -6.47
CA THR A 701 20.60 25.96 -5.66
C THR A 701 20.89 25.72 -4.16
N PRO A 702 21.29 26.76 -3.40
CA PRO A 702 21.61 26.62 -1.97
C PRO A 702 20.40 26.16 -1.12
N TYR A 703 19.18 26.36 -1.63
CA TYR A 703 17.95 25.95 -0.94
C TYR A 703 17.80 24.44 -0.79
N LEU A 704 18.50 23.65 -1.60
CA LEU A 704 18.49 22.19 -1.48
C LEU A 704 19.08 21.71 -0.15
N LEU A 705 20.13 22.38 0.33
CA LEU A 705 20.72 22.08 1.63
C LEU A 705 19.70 22.32 2.75
N GLU A 706 18.87 23.36 2.63
CA GLU A 706 17.80 23.60 3.59
C GLU A 706 16.72 22.52 3.53
N ALA A 707 16.40 21.99 2.34
CA ALA A 707 15.47 20.87 2.17
C ALA A 707 16.03 19.56 2.74
N SER A 708 17.36 19.38 2.75
CA SER A 708 18.04 18.19 3.28
C SER A 708 17.84 17.96 4.78
N GLU A 709 17.49 19.02 5.51
CA GLU A 709 17.19 18.98 6.94
C GLU A 709 15.70 18.74 7.23
N THR A 710 14.92 18.41 6.20
CA THR A 710 13.46 18.25 6.30
C THR A 710 13.01 16.90 5.78
N TYR A 711 11.73 16.59 6.01
CA TYR A 711 11.11 15.37 5.52
C TYR A 711 11.09 15.25 3.99
N ALA A 712 11.22 16.37 3.28
CA ALA A 712 11.20 16.40 1.82
C ALA A 712 12.44 15.75 1.18
N ILE A 713 13.52 15.50 1.93
CA ILE A 713 14.79 15.02 1.39
C ILE A 713 14.66 13.73 0.57
N ALA A 714 13.86 12.76 1.02
CA ALA A 714 13.67 11.52 0.27
C ALA A 714 12.98 11.77 -1.08
N VAL A 715 11.94 12.60 -1.11
CA VAL A 715 11.22 12.95 -2.34
C VAL A 715 12.10 13.73 -3.30
N VAL A 716 12.89 14.66 -2.78
CA VAL A 716 13.93 15.36 -3.54
C VAL A 716 14.88 14.33 -4.17
N SER A 717 15.46 13.42 -3.38
CA SER A 717 16.39 12.39 -3.88
C SER A 717 15.80 11.51 -4.99
N LEU A 718 14.50 11.17 -4.91
CA LEU A 718 13.80 10.41 -5.96
C LEU A 718 13.64 11.20 -7.26
N HIS A 719 13.31 12.49 -7.17
CA HIS A 719 13.23 13.35 -8.36
C HIS A 719 14.60 13.55 -9.00
N LEU A 720 15.67 13.65 -8.20
CA LEU A 720 17.04 13.70 -8.73
C LEU A 720 17.42 12.42 -9.47
N LEU A 721 17.04 11.24 -8.95
CA LEU A 721 17.24 9.96 -9.63
C LEU A 721 16.51 9.93 -10.97
N THR A 722 15.23 10.30 -10.98
CA THR A 722 14.42 10.33 -12.21
C THR A 722 15.05 11.22 -13.27
N ALA A 723 15.56 12.39 -12.88
CA ALA A 723 16.29 13.27 -13.78
C ALA A 723 17.61 12.65 -14.28
N GLY A 724 18.40 12.04 -13.40
CA GLY A 724 19.66 11.38 -13.75
C GLY A 724 19.46 10.28 -14.79
N VAL A 725 18.52 9.36 -14.55
CA VAL A 725 18.15 8.29 -15.48
C VAL A 725 17.69 8.86 -16.83
N THR A 726 16.83 9.90 -16.80
CA THR A 726 16.32 10.56 -18.02
C THR A 726 17.45 11.14 -18.87
N LEU A 727 18.43 11.81 -18.25
CA LEU A 727 19.58 12.39 -18.96
C LEU A 727 20.49 11.29 -19.52
N CYS A 728 20.77 10.22 -18.78
CA CYS A 728 21.56 9.09 -19.28
C CYS A 728 20.92 8.44 -20.52
N ILE A 729 19.60 8.20 -20.48
CA ILE A 729 18.83 7.68 -21.62
C ILE A 729 18.92 8.66 -22.80
N SER A 730 18.72 9.96 -22.57
CA SER A 730 18.80 10.96 -23.62
C SER A 730 20.17 11.01 -24.30
N ILE A 731 21.27 10.85 -23.57
CA ILE A 731 22.62 10.82 -24.16
C ILE A 731 22.82 9.53 -24.95
N THR A 732 22.31 8.40 -24.46
CA THR A 732 22.49 7.10 -25.12
C THR A 732 21.83 7.04 -26.49
N LEU A 733 20.68 7.69 -26.65
CA LEU A 733 19.94 7.71 -27.92
C LEU A 733 20.56 8.61 -28.97
N ASP A 734 21.29 9.65 -28.57
CA ASP A 734 21.97 10.56 -29.48
C ASP A 734 23.35 10.97 -28.93
N PRO A 735 24.34 10.05 -28.91
CA PRO A 735 25.62 10.26 -28.23
C PRO A 735 26.46 11.39 -28.84
N LEU A 736 26.22 11.73 -30.10
CA LEU A 736 27.00 12.68 -30.89
C LEU A 736 26.34 14.06 -30.99
N ALA A 737 25.14 14.25 -30.44
CA ALA A 737 24.49 15.55 -30.48
C ALA A 737 25.16 16.56 -29.55
N SER A 738 25.14 17.84 -29.96
CA SER A 738 25.67 18.97 -29.19
C SER A 738 25.03 19.12 -27.80
N ASN A 739 23.84 18.55 -27.62
CA ASN A 739 23.08 18.52 -26.37
C ASN A 739 23.59 17.50 -25.33
N SER A 740 24.46 16.56 -25.72
CA SER A 740 25.03 15.55 -24.83
C SER A 740 25.95 16.17 -23.77
N VAL A 741 26.60 17.29 -24.08
CA VAL A 741 27.48 18.03 -23.17
C VAL A 741 26.68 18.64 -22.01
N GLU A 742 25.55 19.28 -22.30
CA GLU A 742 24.68 19.87 -21.28
C GLU A 742 24.06 18.78 -20.38
N ALA A 743 23.58 17.69 -21.00
CA ALA A 743 23.05 16.54 -20.27
C ALA A 743 24.12 15.91 -19.35
N THR A 744 25.34 15.74 -19.84
CA THR A 744 26.46 15.23 -19.04
C THR A 744 26.74 16.17 -17.86
N SER A 745 26.81 17.49 -18.09
CA SER A 745 26.97 18.48 -17.02
C SER A 745 25.87 18.38 -15.96
N GLY A 746 24.60 18.22 -16.39
CA GLY A 746 23.47 18.02 -15.49
C GLY A 746 23.60 16.75 -14.63
N ILE A 747 24.02 15.62 -15.22
CA ILE A 747 24.23 14.38 -14.46
C ILE A 747 25.33 14.56 -13.40
N ARG A 748 26.42 15.26 -13.74
CA ARG A 748 27.49 15.56 -12.78
C ARG A 748 26.97 16.36 -11.59
N GLN A 749 26.18 17.40 -11.84
CA GLN A 749 25.56 18.20 -10.79
C GLN A 749 24.65 17.35 -9.89
N LEU A 750 23.82 16.47 -10.49
CA LEU A 750 22.95 15.57 -9.75
C LEU A 750 23.74 14.59 -8.86
N MET A 751 24.84 14.00 -9.38
CA MET A 751 25.70 13.10 -8.63
C MET A 751 26.42 13.82 -7.47
N GLN A 752 26.93 15.04 -7.70
CA GLN A 752 27.55 15.86 -6.66
C GLN A 752 26.54 16.16 -5.54
N VAL A 753 25.34 16.57 -5.91
CA VAL A 753 24.25 16.81 -4.97
C VAL A 753 23.92 15.54 -4.18
N GLN A 754 23.72 14.41 -4.84
CA GLN A 754 23.39 13.15 -4.15
C GLN A 754 24.52 12.69 -3.22
N THR A 755 25.78 12.99 -3.56
CA THR A 755 26.93 12.77 -2.67
C THR A 755 26.82 13.56 -1.37
N LEU A 756 26.34 14.81 -1.42
CA LEU A 756 26.10 15.63 -0.21
C LEU A 756 24.93 15.11 0.63
N LEU A 757 24.01 14.35 0.03
CA LEU A 757 22.76 13.90 0.65
C LEU A 757 22.81 12.45 1.14
N LYS A 758 23.79 11.65 0.70
CA LYS A 758 23.86 10.19 0.94
C LYS A 758 23.82 9.80 2.42
N ASP A 759 24.44 10.60 3.29
CA ASP A 759 24.49 10.31 4.73
C ASP A 759 23.17 10.66 5.44
N LYS A 760 22.29 11.41 4.78
CA LYS A 760 20.98 11.85 5.31
C LYS A 760 19.80 11.10 4.67
N SER A 761 20.03 10.38 3.57
CA SER A 761 18.98 9.74 2.79
C SER A 761 19.52 8.47 2.14
N ILE A 762 18.95 7.33 2.55
CA ILE A 762 19.22 6.02 1.94
C ILE A 762 18.92 6.08 0.43
N VAL A 763 17.86 6.79 0.06
CA VAL A 763 17.51 7.00 -1.35
C VAL A 763 18.61 7.77 -2.07
N ALA A 764 19.17 8.83 -1.49
CA ALA A 764 20.27 9.55 -2.13
C ALA A 764 21.51 8.67 -2.35
N ALA A 765 21.86 7.83 -1.37
CA ALA A 765 22.97 6.89 -1.49
C ALA A 765 22.74 5.87 -2.62
N GLN A 766 21.54 5.29 -2.70
CA GLN A 766 21.15 4.36 -3.77
C GLN A 766 21.13 5.06 -5.13
N SER A 767 20.55 6.25 -5.21
CA SER A 767 20.47 7.03 -6.44
C SER A 767 21.85 7.36 -7.00
N LEU A 768 22.84 7.62 -6.13
CA LEU A 768 24.20 7.94 -6.52
C LEU A 768 24.86 6.74 -7.20
N ASP A 769 24.74 5.55 -6.60
CA ASP A 769 25.28 4.30 -7.13
C ASP A 769 24.62 3.93 -8.48
N ILE A 770 23.29 4.04 -8.57
CA ILE A 770 22.56 3.82 -9.83
C ILE A 770 23.06 4.78 -10.92
N THR A 771 23.10 6.08 -10.62
CA THR A 771 23.47 7.10 -11.61
C THR A 771 24.93 6.96 -12.06
N ALA A 772 25.85 6.63 -11.14
CA ALA A 772 27.26 6.39 -11.46
C ALA A 772 27.46 5.21 -12.43
N ARG A 773 26.72 4.11 -12.23
CA ARG A 773 26.77 2.94 -13.11
C ARG A 773 26.18 3.21 -14.48
N LEU A 774 25.05 3.92 -14.54
CA LEU A 774 24.45 4.34 -15.81
C LEU A 774 25.38 5.26 -16.60
N MET A 775 26.13 6.13 -15.92
CA MET A 775 27.17 6.92 -16.56
C MET A 775 28.32 6.10 -17.12
N GLY A 776 28.73 5.03 -16.43
CA GLY A 776 29.70 4.06 -16.97
C GLY A 776 29.22 3.44 -18.30
N LEU A 777 27.92 3.10 -18.40
CA LEU A 777 27.33 2.62 -19.66
C LEU A 777 27.36 3.69 -20.75
N VAL A 778 26.97 4.93 -20.43
CA VAL A 778 27.02 6.07 -21.37
C VAL A 778 28.44 6.26 -21.91
N ALA A 779 29.46 6.26 -21.03
CA ALA A 779 30.85 6.42 -21.41
C ALA A 779 31.33 5.28 -22.33
N SER A 780 30.95 4.03 -22.04
CA SER A 780 31.28 2.89 -22.89
C SER A 780 30.71 3.03 -24.31
N LYS A 781 29.47 3.54 -24.44
CA LYS A 781 28.82 3.79 -25.74
C LYS A 781 29.42 4.99 -26.49
N GLN A 782 29.99 5.96 -25.77
CA GLN A 782 30.72 7.09 -26.35
C GLN A 782 32.19 6.77 -26.70
N GLY A 783 32.68 5.57 -26.37
CA GLY A 783 34.08 5.18 -26.59
C GLY A 783 35.08 5.81 -25.61
N ASN A 784 34.61 6.25 -24.43
CA ASN A 784 35.42 6.86 -23.38
C ASN A 784 35.63 5.85 -22.23
N ASN A 785 36.82 5.86 -21.62
CA ASN A 785 37.05 5.14 -20.35
C ASN A 785 36.53 5.99 -19.20
N TRP A 786 35.56 5.45 -18.44
CA TRP A 786 35.03 6.10 -17.24
C TRP A 786 35.79 5.64 -16.00
N GLU A 787 36.43 6.58 -15.31
CA GLU A 787 36.92 6.38 -13.95
C GLU A 787 36.03 7.18 -12.97
N GLU A 788 35.44 6.49 -12.00
CA GLU A 788 34.54 7.07 -10.99
C GLU A 788 35.18 8.24 -10.21
N THR A 789 36.51 8.25 -10.14
CA THR A 789 37.36 9.25 -9.49
C THR A 789 37.44 10.61 -10.20
N GLU A 790 37.16 10.72 -11.51
CA GLU A 790 37.35 11.95 -12.29
C GLU A 790 36.30 13.05 -12.03
N LEU A 791 35.25 12.77 -11.27
CA LEU A 791 34.09 13.67 -11.07
C LEU A 791 34.04 14.44 -9.76
N LEU A 792 34.75 13.94 -8.76
CA LEU A 792 34.72 14.52 -7.41
C LEU A 792 35.64 15.74 -7.28
N THR A 793 36.36 16.11 -8.34
CA THR A 793 37.44 17.12 -8.32
C THR A 793 37.06 18.51 -8.82
N SER A 794 35.88 18.74 -9.43
CA SER A 794 35.44 20.11 -9.81
C SER A 794 34.38 20.66 -8.84
N ALA A 795 34.86 21.46 -7.89
CA ALA A 795 34.17 21.93 -6.71
C ALA A 795 33.10 23.02 -6.97
N TYR A 796 31.97 22.94 -6.23
CA TYR A 796 31.35 24.16 -5.67
C TYR A 796 32.36 24.79 -4.69
N PRO A 797 32.44 26.13 -4.56
CA PRO A 797 33.43 26.76 -3.68
C PRO A 797 33.36 26.15 -2.27
N GLU A 798 34.52 25.73 -1.76
CA GLU A 798 34.68 25.06 -0.47
C GLU A 798 33.94 25.83 0.63
N LEU A 799 32.91 25.19 1.22
CA LEU A 799 32.34 25.63 2.49
C LEU A 799 33.33 25.24 3.60
N PRO A 800 33.55 26.11 4.60
CA PRO A 800 34.63 25.95 5.59
C PRO A 800 34.49 24.63 6.36
N GLN A 801 35.55 23.82 6.32
CA GLN A 801 35.63 22.55 7.04
C GLN A 801 35.65 22.77 8.56
N ARG A 802 34.94 21.89 9.29
CA ARG A 802 34.97 21.83 10.76
C ARG A 802 36.28 21.20 11.22
N ASP A 803 37.23 21.99 11.70
CA ASP A 803 38.32 21.47 12.51
C ASP A 803 37.79 21.03 13.89
N ARG A 804 37.78 19.71 14.09
CA ARG A 804 37.70 19.09 15.41
C ARG A 804 39.12 18.77 15.85
N THR A 805 39.75 19.69 16.59
CA THR A 805 40.67 19.47 17.72
C THR A 805 41.48 20.74 17.92
N GLU A 806 41.27 21.44 19.04
CA GLU A 806 42.34 21.71 20.03
C GLU A 806 41.80 22.55 21.20
N SER A 807 42.22 22.12 22.39
CA SER A 807 42.08 22.78 23.67
C SER A 807 43.00 23.99 23.78
N HIS A 808 42.52 25.14 24.27
CA HIS A 808 43.06 25.85 25.45
C HIS A 808 42.48 27.27 25.68
N SER A 809 42.24 27.53 26.96
CA SER A 809 42.19 28.77 27.76
C SER A 809 42.39 30.18 27.16
N MET A 810 41.47 31.06 27.60
CA MET A 810 41.61 32.45 28.14
C MET A 810 42.35 33.58 27.41
N ASP A 811 41.71 34.76 27.53
CA ASP A 811 42.21 36.15 27.59
C ASP A 811 42.21 37.06 26.34
N LEU A 812 41.27 38.03 26.41
CA LEU A 812 41.41 39.51 26.38
C LEU A 812 42.18 40.26 25.27
N GLU A 813 41.54 41.36 24.86
CA GLU A 813 42.05 42.64 24.27
C GLU A 813 42.42 42.74 22.78
N GLY A 814 42.08 43.89 22.16
CA GLY A 814 42.84 44.44 21.03
C GLY A 814 42.04 45.09 19.88
N GLU A 815 42.31 46.36 19.62
CA GLU A 815 41.64 47.27 18.68
C GLU A 815 42.09 47.14 17.19
N CYS A 816 41.17 47.52 16.29
CA CYS A 816 41.29 48.42 15.13
C CYS A 816 42.65 48.61 14.38
N SER A 817 42.65 48.44 13.04
CA SER A 817 43.11 49.42 12.02
C SER A 817 43.40 48.79 10.63
N GLY A 818 43.16 49.54 9.54
CA GLY A 818 43.82 49.28 8.24
C GLY A 818 42.94 49.47 6.99
N GLN A 819 43.23 50.51 6.21
CA GLN A 819 42.50 51.01 5.04
C GLN A 819 42.71 50.22 3.72
N ALA A 820 41.79 50.47 2.78
CA ALA A 820 41.70 50.02 1.39
C ALA A 820 42.94 50.30 0.49
N PRO A 821 42.94 49.80 -0.76
CA PRO A 821 42.63 50.71 -1.87
C PRO A 821 41.80 50.11 -3.03
N MET A 822 40.90 50.94 -3.59
CA MET A 822 40.24 50.76 -4.89
C MET A 822 41.14 51.14 -6.07
N PRO A 823 40.93 50.54 -7.25
CA PRO A 823 40.82 51.34 -8.49
C PRO A 823 39.76 50.75 -9.48
N PRO A 824 39.56 51.33 -10.68
CA PRO A 824 38.79 52.53 -10.98
C PRO A 824 37.50 52.25 -11.79
N ARG A 825 36.55 53.19 -11.74
CA ARG A 825 35.37 53.25 -12.63
C ARG A 825 35.78 53.60 -14.06
N ALA A 826 35.26 52.85 -15.03
CA ALA A 826 35.18 53.23 -16.43
C ALA A 826 33.72 53.29 -16.87
N ASP A 827 33.44 54.29 -17.70
CA ASP A 827 32.13 54.85 -18.00
C ASP A 827 31.21 53.99 -18.88
N LEU A 828 29.93 54.36 -18.78
CA LEU A 828 28.78 53.89 -19.53
C LEU A 828 28.96 54.06 -21.04
N ASP A 829 28.75 52.97 -21.80
CA ASP A 829 28.19 53.05 -23.14
C ASP A 829 27.31 51.81 -23.45
N SER A 830 26.08 52.11 -23.84
CA SER A 830 24.99 51.35 -24.48
C SER A 830 25.14 49.82 -24.69
N PRO A 831 24.13 49.00 -24.33
CA PRO A 831 24.15 47.57 -24.61
C PRO A 831 23.90 47.26 -26.10
N PRO A 832 24.57 46.25 -26.67
CA PRO A 832 24.25 45.77 -28.01
C PRO A 832 22.93 44.99 -27.97
N THR A 833 22.03 45.35 -28.88
CA THR A 833 20.83 44.58 -29.20
C THR A 833 21.19 43.17 -29.63
N MET A 834 20.78 42.16 -28.86
CA MET A 834 20.72 40.77 -29.30
C MET A 834 19.30 40.21 -29.13
N ASN A 835 18.64 40.09 -30.28
CA ASN A 835 17.55 39.19 -30.67
C ASN A 835 16.81 38.44 -29.54
N ASN A 836 15.60 38.94 -29.23
CA ASN A 836 14.53 38.14 -28.66
C ASN A 836 14.05 37.09 -29.68
N GLY A 837 14.65 35.91 -29.65
CA GLY A 837 14.08 34.70 -30.24
C GLY A 837 13.17 34.00 -29.24
N SER A 838 11.93 34.44 -29.12
CA SER A 838 10.88 33.70 -28.40
C SER A 838 10.57 32.41 -29.15
N MET A 839 11.10 31.27 -28.70
CA MET A 839 10.54 29.95 -29.02
C MET A 839 9.49 29.59 -27.97
N THR A 840 8.29 30.14 -28.14
CA THR A 840 7.08 29.73 -27.43
C THR A 840 6.13 29.02 -28.38
N ASP A 841 6.61 27.98 -29.08
CA ASP A 841 5.72 27.02 -29.75
C ASP A 841 5.48 25.83 -28.81
N THR A 842 4.67 26.09 -27.80
CA THR A 842 4.08 25.05 -26.94
C THR A 842 3.06 24.28 -27.76
N LEU A 843 3.14 22.94 -27.73
CA LEU A 843 2.27 21.93 -28.36
C LEU A 843 0.79 22.36 -28.54
N SER A 844 0.52 23.19 -29.55
CA SER A 844 -0.80 23.66 -29.94
C SER A 844 -0.98 23.55 -31.46
N MET A 845 -0.56 22.41 -32.02
CA MET A 845 -0.89 22.08 -33.40
C MET A 845 -2.05 21.07 -33.42
N SER A 846 -3.21 21.54 -33.88
CA SER A 846 -4.35 20.70 -34.26
C SER A 846 -4.03 19.97 -35.58
N PHE A 847 -3.52 18.75 -35.49
CA PHE A 847 -3.25 17.89 -36.65
C PHE A 847 -4.44 16.96 -36.93
N ALA A 848 -5.48 17.50 -37.54
CA ALA A 848 -6.70 16.74 -37.82
C ALA A 848 -6.50 15.62 -38.86
N ASP A 849 -5.70 15.80 -39.92
CA ASP A 849 -5.69 14.88 -41.07
C ASP A 849 -4.29 14.55 -41.65
N GLN A 850 -3.39 13.89 -40.91
CA GLN A 850 -2.16 13.32 -41.50
C GLN A 850 -1.99 11.85 -41.11
N ASP A 851 -1.78 10.99 -42.12
CA ASP A 851 -1.32 9.61 -41.96
C ASP A 851 0.13 9.64 -41.45
N MET A 852 0.31 9.26 -40.18
CA MET A 852 1.63 9.16 -39.54
C MET A 852 2.15 7.74 -39.73
N ASP A 853 3.18 7.57 -40.55
CA ASP A 853 3.90 6.30 -40.67
C ASP A 853 4.87 6.17 -39.48
N VAL A 854 4.48 5.40 -38.46
CA VAL A 854 5.16 5.29 -37.16
C VAL A 854 5.62 3.86 -36.94
N CYS A 855 6.84 3.68 -36.44
CA CYS A 855 7.37 2.38 -36.04
C CYS A 855 7.92 2.41 -34.59
N ALA A 856 8.00 1.24 -33.96
CA ALA A 856 8.64 1.10 -32.66
C ALA A 856 10.14 1.35 -32.76
N ASP A 857 10.73 2.05 -31.78
CA ASP A 857 12.16 2.29 -31.75
C ASP A 857 12.93 1.17 -31.02
N THR A 858 13.38 0.17 -31.79
CA THR A 858 14.13 -0.98 -31.26
C THR A 858 15.41 -0.59 -30.52
N SER A 859 16.09 0.50 -30.93
CA SER A 859 17.32 0.95 -30.25
C SER A 859 17.06 1.54 -28.87
N LEU A 860 15.93 2.21 -28.67
CA LEU A 860 15.52 2.66 -27.35
C LEU A 860 15.08 1.48 -26.49
N ASN A 861 14.38 0.52 -27.07
CA ASN A 861 13.93 -0.69 -26.38
C ASN A 861 15.13 -1.49 -25.83
N ASP A 862 16.16 -1.71 -26.64
CA ASP A 862 17.40 -2.37 -26.23
C ASP A 862 18.13 -1.55 -25.15
N THR A 863 18.15 -0.22 -25.29
CA THR A 863 18.74 0.67 -24.29
C THR A 863 17.96 0.63 -22.97
N LEU A 864 16.64 0.70 -22.97
CA LEU A 864 15.82 0.63 -21.76
C LEU A 864 16.00 -0.72 -21.06
N LEU A 865 16.12 -1.82 -21.82
CA LEU A 865 16.41 -3.14 -21.28
C LEU A 865 17.81 -3.23 -20.65
N GLU A 866 18.85 -2.70 -21.30
CA GLU A 866 20.20 -2.60 -20.72
C GLU A 866 20.21 -1.77 -19.43
N TYR A 867 19.44 -0.68 -19.40
CA TYR A 867 19.29 0.19 -18.24
C TYR A 867 18.52 -0.49 -17.11
N GLU A 868 17.45 -1.23 -17.42
CA GLU A 868 16.69 -2.04 -16.46
C GLU A 868 17.57 -3.15 -15.87
N GLN A 869 18.38 -3.83 -16.68
CA GLN A 869 19.36 -4.82 -16.21
C GLN A 869 20.43 -4.20 -15.33
N ALA A 870 20.93 -3.01 -15.67
CA ALA A 870 21.91 -2.28 -14.86
C ALA A 870 21.33 -1.78 -13.53
N ALA A 871 20.07 -1.32 -13.53
CA ALA A 871 19.35 -0.88 -12.34
C ALA A 871 18.92 -2.05 -11.44
N ASN A 872 18.53 -3.20 -11.99
CA ASN A 872 18.07 -4.36 -11.21
C ASN A 872 19.20 -5.11 -10.49
N ARG A 873 20.44 -5.05 -10.97
CA ARG A 873 21.62 -5.59 -10.28
C ARG A 873 21.95 -4.89 -8.95
N LEU A 874 21.29 -3.76 -8.65
CA LEU A 874 21.52 -2.95 -7.44
C LEU A 874 20.57 -3.27 -6.29
N PHE A 875 19.37 -3.77 -6.58
CA PHE A 875 18.38 -4.12 -5.55
C PHE A 875 18.63 -5.50 -4.93
N THR A 876 19.51 -6.31 -5.52
CA THR A 876 19.78 -7.69 -5.11
C THR A 876 21.07 -7.89 -4.31
N GLY A 877 21.97 -6.89 -4.25
CA GLY A 877 23.30 -7.06 -3.65
C GLY A 877 24.13 -8.14 -4.37
N ASP A 878 25.41 -8.29 -4.00
CA ASP A 878 26.28 -9.39 -4.48
C ASP A 878 25.83 -10.76 -3.92
N ILE A 879 24.62 -11.18 -4.24
CA ILE A 879 24.17 -12.56 -4.12
C ILE A 879 24.24 -13.12 -5.54
N THR A 880 25.16 -14.06 -5.75
CA THR A 880 25.22 -14.85 -6.98
C THR A 880 23.86 -15.50 -7.21
N TYR A 881 23.11 -14.96 -8.16
CA TYR A 881 21.76 -15.39 -8.48
C TYR A 881 21.83 -16.72 -9.23
N ASP A 882 21.40 -17.81 -8.60
CA ASP A 882 21.10 -19.07 -9.29
C ASP A 882 19.75 -18.87 -10.00
N PRO A 883 19.69 -18.95 -11.35
CA PRO A 883 18.44 -18.71 -12.09
C PRO A 883 17.31 -19.69 -11.73
N SER A 884 17.60 -20.76 -10.98
CA SER A 884 16.62 -21.75 -10.55
C SER A 884 15.76 -21.35 -9.32
N ASP A 885 16.09 -20.25 -8.62
CA ASP A 885 15.38 -19.80 -7.39
C ASP A 885 14.42 -18.60 -7.59
N SER A 886 14.00 -18.31 -8.83
CA SER A 886 13.70 -16.94 -9.25
C SER A 886 12.27 -16.35 -9.10
N ILE A 887 11.31 -16.93 -8.38
CA ILE A 887 9.92 -16.38 -8.38
C ILE A 887 9.28 -16.14 -7.00
N LEU A 888 9.79 -16.68 -5.89
CA LEU A 888 8.96 -16.80 -4.67
C LEU A 888 9.32 -15.91 -3.47
N ASP A 889 10.49 -15.27 -3.41
CA ASP A 889 10.96 -14.75 -2.12
C ASP A 889 10.63 -13.28 -1.79
N ASN A 890 10.23 -12.45 -2.77
CA ASN A 890 9.66 -11.13 -2.46
C ASN A 890 8.96 -10.51 -3.70
N PRO A 891 7.63 -10.45 -3.79
CA PRO A 891 6.93 -9.82 -4.92
C PRO A 891 7.17 -8.30 -4.99
N PHE A 892 7.75 -7.68 -3.95
CA PHE A 892 8.16 -6.28 -3.95
C PHE A 892 9.57 -6.04 -4.54
N LEU A 893 10.38 -7.09 -4.77
CA LEU A 893 11.73 -6.96 -5.36
C LEU A 893 11.68 -6.57 -6.85
N GLU A 894 10.62 -6.97 -7.56
CA GLU A 894 10.38 -6.60 -8.97
C GLU A 894 9.74 -5.21 -9.13
N GLN A 895 9.18 -4.62 -8.06
CA GLN A 895 8.44 -3.37 -8.09
C GLN A 895 9.27 -2.23 -7.48
N ASN A 896 10.28 -1.80 -8.22
CA ASN A 896 11.18 -0.69 -7.89
C ASN A 896 10.94 0.52 -8.83
N GLN A 897 11.54 1.68 -8.58
CA GLN A 897 11.48 2.87 -9.47
C GLN A 897 11.80 2.58 -10.95
N GLY A 898 12.53 1.49 -11.22
CA GLY A 898 12.81 0.97 -12.55
C GLY A 898 11.55 0.60 -13.32
N TRP A 899 10.38 0.42 -12.70
CA TRP A 899 9.11 0.24 -13.42
C TRP A 899 8.77 1.45 -14.31
N ILE A 900 9.14 2.66 -13.87
CA ILE A 900 9.04 3.91 -14.66
C ILE A 900 10.02 3.88 -15.83
N TRP A 901 10.86 2.86 -15.98
CA TRP A 901 11.80 2.70 -17.08
C TRP A 901 11.76 1.29 -17.70
N SER A 902 10.94 0.39 -17.15
CA SER A 902 10.85 -1.03 -17.50
C SER A 902 10.25 -1.25 -18.88
N TRP A 903 10.77 -2.28 -19.55
CA TRP A 903 10.40 -2.72 -20.88
C TRP A 903 8.99 -3.34 -20.95
N ASN A 904 8.51 -3.93 -19.84
CA ASN A 904 7.23 -4.67 -19.75
C ASN A 904 5.96 -3.84 -20.03
N PHE A 905 6.06 -2.52 -20.13
CA PHE A 905 4.92 -1.64 -20.47
C PHE A 905 4.80 -1.35 -21.98
N LEU A 906 5.73 -1.87 -22.79
CA LEU A 906 5.81 -1.68 -24.24
C LEU A 906 5.34 -2.90 -25.05
N GLU A 907 5.08 -4.04 -24.40
CA GLU A 907 4.45 -5.23 -25.00
C GLU A 907 2.91 -5.18 -24.98
#